data_AF-A0A8H7Y6X6-F1
#
_entry.id   AF-A0A8H7Y6X6-F1
#
_cell.length_a   1.000
_cell.length_b   1.000
_cell.length_c   1.000
_cell.angle_alpha   90.00
_cell.angle_beta   90.00
_cell.angle_gamma   90.00
#
_symmetry.space_group_name_H-M   'P 1'
#
loop_
_entity.id
_entity.type
_entity.pdbx_description
1 polymer ?
#
loop_
_entity_poly.entity_id
_entity_poly.type
_entity_poly.pdbx_seq_one_letter_code
_entity_poly.pdbx_strand_id
1 'polypeptide(L)'
;MKVHYKQEDRRTPLPNGRTEAEKGKGEAIYLWTCKRSQEDRRDQPSSNASGRAPTEQRYVRNKFESFARVIYRVKQRSLAAFSKTKLSRTSEPVHNSTQLSLRSPETVLILSLPGTSESGVLVPPCPHLFCSNEAPTDDEAKLIIDAIKRAEEEASRLNSILLRKQKFSDHCKRNGRGWERAVTHTIDEVNNFIRLHRGLLSLLRQLPVEILQDIFLIHVIDSINPDYNGYFSKHPALAVSQTCRSWRNVALNFPSLWSRLPPIRIQRSRSKTDTQIEILADFLRRSIGSTLHLCLNTANFIPKSADLQFNHPTVNLLCQHAERWTTFTLFASHLTFPNLRTIKGRLNALKGLGLFVSSIGSSMVPGQIIDFFEEAPLLTVVDIGTPFSRAVSLPFSQLKHYKEYVTSLQECQIEKAIASPVLQTLTMKTRNEAYVFPKSTLSNLVRLYAEFCFTPHLNDDVVLCLGNLTLPAIREIRLLSRSDNMTPSLLRLLRNSSPCLSLKTLVFRFWFINEGDLTAILKLTPSLVHLSCTAPATSDIDFVNIADVTLVPKLERCDFIWPDELSASIPHAINILCDSRCEPLIINPAPFLRLNKLTLSFTGLEGSLLQQQLNRLEGWHPTVTSYTLNALKEQLLERLPTLLYLGYREETDIRSLGENEKVAKLLALINTVMVNEAMDIYSSGIILVLDKIATSQYPSTKNVALAKTILEKWKPMTEDPENLLRRRWAYHGYRTLEYIPIDSELRTTSPTDIIRGVADEQINWFDFERIQVGSL
;
A
#
# COMPACT_ATOMS: atom_id res chain seq x y z
N MET A 1 -51.82 -18.40 14.49
CA MET A 1 -53.28 -18.51 14.27
C MET A 1 -53.62 -17.74 13.00
N LYS A 2 -54.09 -18.46 11.96
CA LYS A 2 -54.72 -17.87 10.76
C LYS A 2 -56.06 -17.25 11.17
N VAL A 3 -56.39 -16.04 10.72
CA VAL A 3 -57.78 -15.68 10.36
C VAL A 3 -57.78 -14.70 9.19
N HIS A 4 -58.70 -14.99 8.27
CA HIS A 4 -59.00 -14.41 6.97
C HIS A 4 -59.68 -13.02 7.01
N TYR A 5 -59.40 -12.26 5.95
CA TYR A 5 -60.29 -11.46 5.08
C TYR A 5 -61.79 -11.31 5.44
N LYS A 6 -62.31 -10.07 5.28
CA LYS A 6 -63.44 -9.80 4.36
C LYS A 6 -63.61 -8.31 3.99
N GLN A 7 -63.61 -8.11 2.67
CA GLN A 7 -64.23 -7.11 1.80
C GLN A 7 -65.38 -6.23 2.34
N GLU A 8 -65.47 -5.00 1.81
CA GLU A 8 -66.72 -4.50 1.22
C GLU A 8 -66.50 -3.47 0.08
N ASP A 9 -67.36 -3.60 -0.93
CA ASP A 9 -67.40 -2.95 -2.25
C ASP A 9 -67.86 -1.48 -2.24
N ARG A 10 -67.54 -0.73 -3.32
CA ARG A 10 -68.56 -0.07 -4.19
C ARG A 10 -67.98 0.66 -5.42
N ARG A 11 -68.27 0.07 -6.60
CA ARG A 11 -68.91 0.64 -7.82
C ARG A 11 -68.33 1.92 -8.52
N THR A 12 -67.64 1.68 -9.65
CA THR A 12 -67.88 2.10 -11.09
C THR A 12 -68.31 3.55 -11.46
N PRO A 13 -68.14 4.05 -12.73
CA PRO A 13 -67.69 3.42 -13.99
C PRO A 13 -66.70 4.24 -14.88
N LEU A 14 -66.16 3.54 -15.90
CA LEU A 14 -65.46 4.06 -17.11
C LEU A 14 -66.42 4.75 -18.11
N PRO A 15 -65.89 5.37 -19.18
CA PRO A 15 -66.18 4.79 -20.49
C PRO A 15 -64.98 4.65 -21.44
N ASN A 16 -65.19 3.72 -22.38
CA ASN A 16 -64.27 3.13 -23.35
C ASN A 16 -63.89 4.06 -24.51
N GLY A 17 -62.72 3.77 -25.09
CA GLY A 17 -62.41 3.97 -26.50
C GLY A 17 -61.41 2.91 -26.97
N ARG A 18 -61.87 1.92 -27.74
CA ARG A 18 -61.07 0.88 -28.42
C ARG A 18 -61.16 1.11 -29.94
N THR A 19 -60.02 1.00 -30.62
CA THR A 19 -59.79 0.37 -31.95
C THR A 19 -58.26 0.40 -32.17
N GLU A 20 -57.54 -0.71 -32.01
CA GLU A 20 -57.29 -1.83 -32.95
C GLU A 20 -55.98 -1.68 -33.78
N ALA A 21 -55.04 -2.59 -33.46
CA ALA A 21 -54.13 -3.42 -34.29
C ALA A 21 -53.29 -2.75 -35.42
N GLU A 22 -52.01 -3.07 -35.67
CA GLU A 22 -51.32 -4.37 -35.62
C GLU A 22 -49.79 -4.28 -35.37
N LYS A 23 -49.33 -5.26 -34.57
CA LYS A 23 -48.14 -6.15 -34.71
C LYS A 23 -46.73 -5.60 -35.05
N GLY A 24 -45.80 -5.95 -34.16
CA GLY A 24 -44.52 -6.56 -34.57
C GLY A 24 -43.32 -6.44 -33.61
N LYS A 25 -43.21 -7.37 -32.63
CA LYS A 25 -42.02 -8.04 -32.03
C LYS A 25 -40.69 -7.24 -31.88
N GLY A 26 -39.94 -7.23 -30.78
CA GLY A 26 -39.96 -8.00 -29.53
C GLY A 26 -38.53 -8.09 -28.97
N GLU A 27 -38.28 -7.64 -27.74
CA GLU A 27 -37.05 -7.88 -26.99
C GLU A 27 -37.40 -8.45 -25.61
N ALA A 28 -36.82 -9.62 -25.31
CA ALA A 28 -37.04 -10.36 -24.08
C ALA A 28 -35.88 -10.15 -23.11
N ILE A 29 -36.21 -9.59 -21.96
CA ILE A 29 -35.37 -9.47 -20.77
C ILE A 29 -35.32 -10.83 -20.08
N TYR A 30 -34.13 -11.42 -19.93
CA TYR A 30 -33.92 -12.61 -19.10
C TYR A 30 -33.32 -12.23 -17.75
N LEU A 31 -34.16 -12.33 -16.73
CA LEU A 31 -33.79 -12.48 -15.32
C LEU A 31 -33.07 -13.82 -15.11
N TRP A 32 -31.92 -13.82 -14.44
CA TRP A 32 -31.37 -15.02 -13.81
C TRP A 32 -31.23 -14.83 -12.31
N THR A 33 -31.96 -15.68 -11.60
CA THR A 33 -31.90 -15.92 -10.16
C THR A 33 -30.88 -17.04 -9.91
N CYS A 34 -30.13 -17.01 -8.80
CA CYS A 34 -29.38 -18.18 -8.36
C CYS A 34 -29.52 -18.41 -6.84
N LYS A 35 -29.88 -19.66 -6.52
CA LYS A 35 -30.29 -20.23 -5.24
C LYS A 35 -29.14 -20.31 -4.22
N ARG A 36 -29.50 -20.09 -2.94
CA ARG A 36 -28.77 -20.55 -1.75
C ARG A 36 -28.93 -22.08 -1.57
N SER A 37 -27.84 -22.77 -1.23
CA SER A 37 -27.88 -23.96 -0.36
C SER A 37 -26.76 -23.87 0.69
N GLN A 38 -27.07 -24.36 1.89
CA GLN A 38 -26.18 -24.48 3.05
C GLN A 38 -25.49 -25.85 3.10
N GLU A 39 -24.46 -25.93 3.96
CA GLU A 39 -23.65 -27.09 4.40
C GLU A 39 -22.45 -27.37 3.47
N ASP A 40 -21.19 -27.37 3.89
CA ASP A 40 -20.65 -27.91 5.15
C ASP A 40 -19.27 -27.32 5.53
N ARG A 41 -18.88 -27.55 6.80
CA ARG A 41 -17.67 -27.05 7.50
C ARG A 41 -16.36 -27.73 7.06
N ARG A 42 -15.27 -26.95 6.92
CA ARG A 42 -13.92 -27.06 7.57
C ARG A 42 -12.81 -26.42 6.73
N ASP A 43 -11.80 -25.91 7.44
CA ASP A 43 -10.46 -25.49 7.02
C ASP A 43 -10.28 -24.13 6.30
N GLN A 44 -10.01 -23.09 7.11
CA GLN A 44 -9.39 -21.82 6.67
C GLN A 44 -7.89 -21.81 7.06
N PRO A 45 -6.96 -21.62 6.11
CA PRO A 45 -5.59 -21.20 6.42
C PRO A 45 -5.48 -19.67 6.45
N SER A 46 -4.57 -19.22 7.32
CA SER A 46 -4.21 -17.85 7.65
C SER A 46 -3.61 -17.04 6.48
N SER A 47 -4.01 -15.78 6.31
CA SER A 47 -3.33 -14.80 5.47
C SER A 47 -2.90 -13.54 6.24
N ASN A 48 -1.67 -13.11 5.97
CA ASN A 48 -0.93 -11.98 6.55
C ASN A 48 -0.43 -11.09 5.38
N ALA A 49 -0.16 -9.82 5.71
CA ALA A 49 0.79 -8.89 5.08
C ALA A 49 0.28 -7.76 4.13
N SER A 50 -0.01 -6.62 4.79
CA SER A 50 0.66 -5.28 4.67
C SER A 50 0.51 -4.37 3.42
N GLY A 51 0.36 -3.07 3.68
CA GLY A 51 0.60 -1.92 2.78
C GLY A 51 1.54 -0.88 3.45
N ARG A 52 2.26 -0.06 2.65
CA ARG A 52 3.39 0.82 3.08
C ARG A 52 3.18 2.31 2.74
N ALA A 53 4.00 3.13 3.42
CA ALA A 53 4.11 4.61 3.52
C ALA A 53 5.30 5.19 2.66
N PRO A 54 5.46 6.54 2.51
CA PRO A 54 6.11 7.25 1.39
C PRO A 54 7.65 7.25 1.30
N THR A 55 8.18 7.79 0.19
CA THR A 55 9.46 7.43 -0.47
C THR A 55 10.78 7.82 0.24
N GLU A 56 10.87 8.92 0.99
CA GLU A 56 12.06 9.18 1.84
C GLU A 56 12.05 8.32 3.11
N GLN A 57 10.87 8.11 3.68
CA GLN A 57 10.66 7.10 4.71
C GLN A 57 10.85 5.68 4.15
N ARG A 58 10.71 5.46 2.84
CA ARG A 58 10.87 4.15 2.17
C ARG A 58 12.33 3.73 2.03
N TYR A 59 13.25 4.67 1.79
CA TYR A 59 14.70 4.40 1.81
C TYR A 59 15.18 4.04 3.21
N VAL A 60 14.74 4.80 4.21
CA VAL A 60 14.98 4.55 5.64
C VAL A 60 14.33 3.22 6.07
N ARG A 61 13.07 2.98 5.70
CA ARG A 61 12.30 1.74 5.96
C ARG A 61 12.88 0.50 5.31
N ASN A 62 13.44 0.58 4.10
CA ASN A 62 14.08 -0.57 3.45
C ASN A 62 15.39 -0.95 4.15
N LYS A 63 16.18 0.04 4.63
CA LYS A 63 17.32 -0.21 5.54
C LYS A 63 16.84 -0.77 6.88
N PHE A 64 15.77 -0.23 7.47
CA PHE A 64 15.20 -0.66 8.75
C PHE A 64 14.54 -2.03 8.72
N GLU A 65 13.93 -2.44 7.62
CA GLU A 65 13.39 -3.79 7.48
C GLU A 65 14.48 -4.81 7.20
N SER A 66 15.53 -4.44 6.47
CA SER A 66 16.74 -5.26 6.42
C SER A 66 17.31 -5.46 7.83
N PHE A 67 17.23 -4.42 8.67
CA PHE A 67 17.69 -4.42 10.04
C PHE A 67 16.79 -5.23 10.99
N ALA A 68 15.47 -5.14 10.88
CA ALA A 68 14.51 -5.97 11.62
C ALA A 68 14.62 -7.46 11.21
N ARG A 69 14.90 -7.74 9.93
CA ARG A 69 15.22 -9.10 9.45
C ARG A 69 16.57 -9.60 9.99
N VAL A 70 17.56 -8.72 10.14
CA VAL A 70 18.84 -9.04 10.78
C VAL A 70 18.64 -9.33 12.27
N ILE A 71 17.86 -8.52 13.00
CA ILE A 71 17.52 -8.75 14.42
C ILE A 71 16.73 -10.05 14.59
N TYR A 72 15.77 -10.32 13.71
CA TYR A 72 15.01 -11.57 13.71
C TYR A 72 15.90 -12.79 13.42
N ARG A 73 16.85 -12.69 12.47
CA ARG A 73 17.82 -13.76 12.16
C ARG A 73 18.84 -13.96 13.28
N VAL A 74 19.26 -12.90 13.98
CA VAL A 74 20.14 -13.00 15.16
C VAL A 74 19.42 -13.71 16.32
N LYS A 75 18.13 -13.41 16.56
CA LYS A 75 17.29 -14.11 17.55
C LYS A 75 17.07 -15.59 17.22
N GLN A 76 16.89 -15.93 15.94
CA GLN A 76 16.77 -17.32 15.48
C GLN A 76 18.10 -18.09 15.65
N ARG A 77 19.25 -17.43 15.44
CA ARG A 77 20.58 -18.04 15.63
C ARG A 77 20.93 -18.24 17.11
N SER A 78 20.54 -17.33 18.00
CA SER A 78 20.74 -17.50 19.45
C SER A 78 19.86 -18.60 20.04
N LEU A 79 18.63 -18.77 19.53
CA LEU A 79 17.73 -19.86 19.94
C LEU A 79 18.18 -21.23 19.39
N ALA A 80 18.70 -21.28 18.16
CA ALA A 80 19.27 -22.50 17.59
C ALA A 80 20.58 -22.94 18.29
N ALA A 81 21.36 -22.00 18.84
CA ALA A 81 22.53 -22.31 19.66
C ALA A 81 22.15 -22.86 21.05
N PHE A 82 21.01 -22.44 21.61
CA PHE A 82 20.53 -22.90 22.93
C PHE A 82 19.79 -24.25 22.90
N SER A 83 19.26 -24.69 21.76
CA SER A 83 18.61 -26.01 21.66
C SER A 83 19.60 -27.17 21.54
N LYS A 84 20.89 -26.90 21.30
CA LYS A 84 21.95 -27.92 21.21
C LYS A 84 22.64 -28.22 22.54
N THR A 85 22.40 -27.45 23.61
CA THR A 85 23.05 -27.61 24.92
C THR A 85 22.14 -28.09 26.05
N LYS A 86 20.90 -28.52 25.77
CA LYS A 86 19.96 -28.98 26.79
C LYS A 86 19.44 -30.39 26.51
N LEU A 87 20.36 -31.37 26.51
CA LEU A 87 20.02 -32.79 26.59
C LEU A 87 21.22 -33.58 27.13
N SER A 88 21.50 -33.44 28.43
CA SER A 88 22.17 -34.47 29.24
C SER A 88 22.28 -34.03 30.70
N ARG A 89 21.40 -34.52 31.57
CA ARG A 89 21.69 -34.69 33.00
C ARG A 89 20.80 -35.79 33.56
N THR A 90 21.37 -36.97 33.80
CA THR A 90 21.17 -37.81 34.99
C THR A 90 22.29 -38.85 35.14
N SER A 91 22.85 -38.90 36.37
CA SER A 91 23.61 -39.96 37.10
C SER A 91 25.06 -40.36 36.73
N GLU A 92 25.94 -40.12 37.72
CA GLU A 92 27.34 -40.52 38.00
C GLU A 92 27.57 -42.05 38.22
N PRO A 93 28.76 -42.57 38.65
CA PRO A 93 30.19 -42.20 38.42
C PRO A 93 31.12 -43.44 38.15
N VAL A 94 32.14 -43.38 37.28
CA VAL A 94 33.35 -44.24 37.40
C VAL A 94 34.59 -43.58 36.77
N HIS A 95 35.71 -43.75 37.46
CA HIS A 95 37.08 -43.32 37.20
C HIS A 95 37.68 -43.57 35.80
N ASN A 96 38.64 -42.69 35.50
CA ASN A 96 39.83 -42.82 34.65
C ASN A 96 39.73 -42.50 33.14
N SER A 97 40.66 -41.61 32.74
CA SER A 97 41.20 -41.38 31.39
C SER A 97 40.27 -40.73 30.36
N THR A 98 40.36 -39.41 30.24
CA THR A 98 39.86 -38.66 29.07
C THR A 98 41.03 -38.11 28.24
N GLN A 99 41.67 -39.01 27.50
CA GLN A 99 42.00 -38.72 26.11
C GLN A 99 40.81 -39.21 25.28
N LEU A 100 39.99 -38.30 24.74
CA LEU A 100 38.98 -38.58 23.72
C LEU A 100 38.88 -37.33 22.84
N SER A 101 39.70 -37.22 21.79
CA SER A 101 39.44 -37.80 20.46
C SER A 101 38.15 -37.27 19.83
N LEU A 102 38.25 -36.07 19.25
CA LEU A 102 37.41 -35.65 18.12
C LEU A 102 38.34 -35.30 16.95
N ARG A 103 38.95 -36.32 16.35
CA ARG A 103 39.40 -36.25 14.96
C ARG A 103 38.61 -37.32 14.21
N SER A 104 37.71 -36.88 13.32
CA SER A 104 37.10 -37.79 12.36
C SER A 104 38.22 -38.37 11.45
N PRO A 105 38.06 -39.57 10.90
CA PRO A 105 39.04 -40.16 10.00
C PRO A 105 39.28 -39.33 8.73
N GLU A 106 38.39 -38.39 8.39
CA GLU A 106 38.58 -37.41 7.30
C GLU A 106 39.54 -36.27 7.70
N THR A 107 39.57 -35.87 8.98
CA THR A 107 40.49 -34.82 9.49
C THR A 107 41.96 -35.26 9.44
N VAL A 108 42.25 -36.56 9.64
CA VAL A 108 43.62 -37.10 9.60
C VAL A 108 44.15 -37.18 8.16
N LEU A 109 43.26 -37.39 7.18
CA LEU A 109 43.59 -37.36 5.75
C LEU A 109 43.82 -35.92 5.22
N ILE A 110 43.16 -34.92 5.79
CA ILE A 110 43.31 -33.51 5.41
C ILE A 110 44.60 -32.90 5.99
N LEU A 111 45.06 -33.34 7.16
CA LEU A 111 46.27 -32.86 7.83
C LEU A 111 47.59 -33.34 7.19
N SER A 112 47.52 -34.19 6.16
CA SER A 112 48.70 -34.81 5.52
C SER A 112 49.10 -34.15 4.19
N LEU A 113 48.42 -33.08 3.78
CA LEU A 113 48.72 -32.39 2.51
C LEU A 113 49.75 -31.26 2.71
N PRO A 114 50.81 -31.17 1.89
CA PRO A 114 51.82 -30.12 2.03
C PRO A 114 51.21 -28.74 1.73
N GLY A 115 51.18 -27.86 2.73
CA GLY A 115 50.83 -26.44 2.58
C GLY A 115 49.65 -25.92 3.41
N THR A 116 48.97 -26.76 4.20
CA THR A 116 47.99 -26.31 5.20
C THR A 116 48.63 -26.29 6.58
N SER A 117 49.41 -25.25 6.85
CA SER A 117 49.90 -24.96 8.20
C SER A 117 48.71 -24.83 9.15
N GLU A 118 48.87 -25.29 10.40
CA GLU A 118 47.96 -25.01 11.52
C GLU A 118 47.75 -23.48 11.62
N SER A 119 46.72 -22.97 10.97
CA SER A 119 46.47 -21.53 10.96
C SER A 119 45.72 -21.16 12.23
N GLY A 120 46.46 -20.70 13.23
CA GLY A 120 45.93 -19.94 14.38
C GLY A 120 45.21 -18.63 14.00
N VAL A 121 44.96 -18.40 12.71
CA VAL A 121 44.31 -17.23 12.11
C VAL A 121 42.82 -17.17 12.46
N LEU A 122 42.17 -18.31 12.74
CA LEU A 122 40.72 -18.38 12.99
C LEU A 122 40.33 -18.22 14.47
N VAL A 123 41.26 -17.86 15.36
CA VAL A 123 40.96 -17.65 16.78
C VAL A 123 40.33 -16.25 16.95
N PRO A 124 39.07 -16.15 17.42
CA PRO A 124 38.44 -14.85 17.63
C PRO A 124 39.15 -14.08 18.75
N PRO A 125 39.61 -12.84 18.54
CA PRO A 125 40.36 -12.08 19.55
C PRO A 125 39.48 -11.66 20.74
N CYS A 126 38.17 -11.49 20.51
CA CYS A 126 37.21 -11.06 21.53
C CYS A 126 35.97 -11.96 21.49
N PRO A 127 36.06 -13.22 21.97
CA PRO A 127 34.99 -14.21 21.81
C PRO A 127 33.70 -13.82 22.54
N HIS A 128 33.79 -13.04 23.62
CA HIS A 128 32.64 -12.61 24.41
C HIS A 128 31.69 -11.66 23.63
N LEU A 129 32.20 -10.90 22.66
CA LEU A 129 31.41 -9.98 21.83
C LEU A 129 30.50 -10.68 20.79
N PHE A 130 30.67 -11.99 20.59
CA PHE A 130 29.75 -12.82 19.80
C PHE A 130 28.53 -13.26 20.60
N CYS A 131 28.63 -13.23 21.92
CA CYS A 131 27.55 -13.58 22.84
C CYS A 131 26.76 -12.34 23.30
N SER A 132 27.24 -11.12 22.99
CA SER A 132 26.61 -9.84 23.34
C SER A 132 26.52 -8.90 22.13
N ASN A 133 25.68 -7.86 22.23
CA ASN A 133 25.69 -6.72 21.30
C ASN A 133 26.33 -5.49 21.95
N GLU A 134 27.27 -5.70 22.87
CA GLU A 134 28.04 -4.60 23.43
C GLU A 134 28.99 -4.05 22.37
N ALA A 135 29.25 -2.74 22.46
CA ALA A 135 30.24 -2.08 21.63
C ALA A 135 31.63 -2.60 22.03
N PRO A 136 32.50 -2.92 21.07
CA PRO A 136 33.89 -3.15 21.39
C PRO A 136 34.48 -1.87 22.00
N THR A 137 35.28 -2.01 23.05
CA THR A 137 36.15 -0.92 23.52
C THR A 137 37.15 -0.53 22.44
N ASP A 138 37.78 0.64 22.56
CA ASP A 138 38.76 1.09 21.56
C ASP A 138 39.91 0.10 21.37
N ASP A 139 40.32 -0.58 22.45
CA ASP A 139 41.40 -1.57 22.40
C ASP A 139 40.93 -2.91 21.82
N GLU A 140 39.72 -3.36 22.13
CA GLU A 140 39.11 -4.53 21.47
C GLU A 140 38.86 -4.28 19.99
N ALA A 141 38.44 -3.07 19.62
CA ALA A 141 38.23 -2.68 18.24
C ALA A 141 39.54 -2.76 17.45
N LYS A 142 40.66 -2.28 18.01
CA LYS A 142 42.00 -2.44 17.40
C LYS A 142 42.34 -3.92 17.19
N LEU A 143 42.15 -4.76 18.21
CA LEU A 143 42.42 -6.20 18.11
C LEU A 143 41.57 -6.90 17.05
N ILE A 144 40.30 -6.51 16.90
CA ILE A 144 39.38 -7.03 15.87
C ILE A 144 39.83 -6.57 14.48
N ILE A 145 40.22 -5.30 14.31
CA ILE A 145 40.73 -4.76 13.03
C ILE A 145 41.99 -5.50 12.61
N ASP A 146 42.94 -5.71 13.53
CA ASP A 146 44.17 -6.44 13.24
C ASP A 146 43.90 -7.91 12.89
N ALA A 147 42.93 -8.55 13.55
CA ALA A 147 42.52 -9.92 13.22
C ALA A 147 41.85 -10.01 11.84
N ILE A 148 41.02 -9.02 11.47
CA ILE A 148 40.43 -8.92 10.13
C ILE A 148 41.53 -8.77 9.08
N LYS A 149 42.51 -7.89 9.32
CA LYS A 149 43.63 -7.67 8.39
C LYS A 149 44.43 -8.95 8.15
N ARG A 150 44.80 -9.69 9.21
CA ARG A 150 45.49 -10.98 9.09
C ARG A 150 44.67 -12.01 8.32
N ALA A 151 43.36 -12.06 8.55
CA ALA A 151 42.46 -12.97 7.84
C ALA A 151 42.32 -12.60 6.34
N GLU A 152 42.30 -11.31 5.99
CA GLU A 152 42.27 -10.83 4.60
C GLU A 152 43.57 -11.14 3.85
N GLU A 153 44.72 -10.99 4.51
CA GLU A 153 46.03 -11.38 3.98
C GLU A 153 46.08 -12.89 3.70
N GLU A 154 45.57 -13.71 4.61
CA GLU A 154 45.52 -15.17 4.45
C GLU A 154 44.54 -15.61 3.35
N ALA A 155 43.35 -15.00 3.28
CA ALA A 155 42.40 -15.24 2.19
C ALA A 155 43.01 -14.89 0.82
N SER A 156 43.75 -13.79 0.74
CA SER A 156 44.45 -13.38 -0.49
C SER A 156 45.55 -14.36 -0.86
N ARG A 157 46.32 -14.84 0.12
CA ARG A 157 47.34 -15.87 -0.07
C ARG A 157 46.73 -17.17 -0.61
N LEU A 158 45.66 -17.68 0.00
CA LEU A 158 44.98 -18.91 -0.44
C LEU A 158 44.38 -18.78 -1.84
N ASN A 159 43.77 -17.63 -2.16
CA ASN A 159 43.26 -17.35 -3.51
C ASN A 159 44.39 -17.33 -4.56
N SER A 160 45.55 -16.75 -4.24
CA SER A 160 46.70 -16.73 -5.15
C SER A 160 47.24 -18.14 -5.44
N ILE A 161 47.23 -19.02 -4.43
CA ILE A 161 47.65 -20.42 -4.57
C ILE A 161 46.64 -21.21 -5.41
N LEU A 162 45.34 -20.98 -5.20
CA LEU A 162 44.27 -21.60 -5.98
C LEU A 162 44.36 -21.22 -7.47
N LEU A 163 44.50 -19.92 -7.77
CA LEU A 163 44.67 -19.42 -9.13
C LEU A 163 45.94 -19.93 -9.80
N ARG A 164 47.07 -19.97 -9.06
CA ARG A 164 48.33 -20.50 -9.58
C ARG A 164 48.20 -21.98 -9.94
N LYS A 165 47.59 -22.81 -9.10
CA LYS A 165 47.43 -24.24 -9.38
C LYS A 165 46.35 -24.54 -10.42
N GLN A 166 45.28 -23.76 -10.52
CA GLN A 166 44.30 -23.89 -11.61
C GLN A 166 44.96 -23.69 -12.98
N LYS A 167 45.87 -22.70 -13.12
CA LYS A 167 46.63 -22.48 -14.37
C LYS A 167 47.58 -23.63 -14.74
N PHE A 168 48.05 -24.42 -13.78
CA PHE A 168 48.90 -25.59 -14.00
C PHE A 168 48.11 -26.92 -14.13
N SER A 169 46.80 -26.93 -13.86
CA SER A 169 45.96 -28.13 -13.72
C SER A 169 45.17 -28.51 -14.98
N ASP A 170 45.46 -27.94 -16.15
CA ASP A 170 44.82 -28.38 -17.41
C ASP A 170 45.32 -29.77 -17.87
N HIS A 171 46.39 -30.31 -17.27
CA HIS A 171 47.04 -31.56 -17.71
C HIS A 171 46.83 -32.81 -16.83
N CYS A 172 46.12 -32.76 -15.69
CA CYS A 172 45.88 -33.95 -14.83
C CYS A 172 44.54 -33.91 -14.08
N LYS A 173 43.46 -34.39 -14.71
CA LYS A 173 42.06 -34.18 -14.27
C LYS A 173 41.51 -35.09 -13.16
N ARG A 174 42.27 -36.05 -12.59
CA ARG A 174 41.68 -37.04 -11.65
C ARG A 174 42.04 -36.88 -10.16
N ASN A 175 43.20 -36.31 -9.80
CA ASN A 175 43.63 -36.22 -8.39
C ASN A 175 43.54 -34.80 -7.76
N GLY A 176 43.20 -33.76 -8.54
CA GLY A 176 43.22 -32.35 -8.08
C GLY A 176 41.94 -31.82 -7.40
N ARG A 177 40.79 -32.48 -7.57
CA ARG A 177 39.49 -31.96 -7.10
C ARG A 177 39.32 -31.94 -5.58
N GLY A 178 39.99 -32.86 -4.87
CA GLY A 178 39.92 -32.91 -3.40
C GLY A 178 40.61 -31.72 -2.74
N TRP A 179 41.81 -31.39 -3.22
CA TRP A 179 42.58 -30.24 -2.74
C TRP A 179 41.89 -28.91 -3.07
N GLU A 180 41.35 -28.76 -4.28
CA GLU A 180 40.62 -27.56 -4.68
C GLU A 180 39.39 -27.31 -3.80
N ARG A 181 38.61 -28.36 -3.51
CA ARG A 181 37.47 -28.28 -2.58
C ARG A 181 37.91 -27.93 -1.16
N ALA A 182 39.01 -28.52 -0.68
CA ALA A 182 39.53 -28.24 0.65
C ALA A 182 39.99 -26.78 0.79
N VAL A 183 40.74 -26.27 -0.19
CA VAL A 183 41.20 -24.87 -0.19
C VAL A 183 40.04 -23.89 -0.35
N THR A 184 39.05 -24.19 -1.20
CA THR A 184 37.85 -23.37 -1.35
C THR A 184 37.06 -23.31 -0.05
N HIS A 185 36.89 -24.44 0.64
CA HIS A 185 36.25 -24.48 1.96
C HIS A 185 36.98 -23.62 2.99
N THR A 186 38.32 -23.71 3.05
CA THR A 186 39.11 -22.86 3.97
C THR A 186 38.97 -21.37 3.63
N ILE A 187 38.92 -20.99 2.34
CA ILE A 187 38.64 -19.62 1.92
C ILE A 187 37.25 -19.16 2.40
N ASP A 188 36.24 -20.01 2.27
CA ASP A 188 34.89 -19.73 2.77
C ASP A 188 34.85 -19.56 4.30
N GLU A 189 35.62 -20.36 5.04
CA GLU A 189 35.76 -20.23 6.51
C GLU A 189 36.42 -18.91 6.91
N VAL A 190 37.51 -18.52 6.24
CA VAL A 190 38.20 -17.24 6.49
C VAL A 190 37.30 -16.05 6.11
N ASN A 191 36.59 -16.12 4.99
CA ASN A 191 35.63 -15.09 4.58
C ASN A 191 34.46 -14.98 5.57
N ASN A 192 33.98 -16.10 6.11
CA ASN A 192 32.96 -16.08 7.16
C ASN A 192 33.50 -15.44 8.45
N PHE A 193 34.75 -15.74 8.84
CA PHE A 193 35.43 -15.10 9.96
C PHE A 193 35.49 -13.58 9.78
N ILE A 194 35.98 -13.08 8.63
CA ILE A 194 36.05 -11.64 8.32
C ILE A 194 34.66 -11.00 8.43
N ARG A 195 33.64 -11.61 7.82
CA ARG A 195 32.28 -11.10 7.84
C ARG A 195 31.72 -10.98 9.26
N LEU A 196 31.94 -11.99 10.11
CA LEU A 196 31.46 -12.01 11.48
C LEU A 196 32.15 -10.92 12.33
N HIS A 197 33.47 -10.74 12.17
CA HIS A 197 34.24 -9.74 12.92
C HIS A 197 33.97 -8.31 12.46
N ARG A 198 33.77 -8.07 11.15
CA ARG A 198 33.26 -6.78 10.65
C ARG A 198 31.88 -6.44 11.25
N GLY A 199 31.06 -7.45 11.52
CA GLY A 199 29.78 -7.27 12.22
C GLY A 199 29.93 -6.77 13.67
N LEU A 200 31.03 -7.10 14.35
CA LEU A 200 31.33 -6.61 15.70
C LEU A 200 31.71 -5.11 15.71
N LEU A 201 32.29 -4.62 14.61
CA LEU A 201 32.63 -3.21 14.39
C LEU A 201 31.47 -2.40 13.79
N SER A 202 30.27 -2.98 13.74
CA SER A 202 29.10 -2.30 13.18
C SER A 202 28.78 -1.02 13.94
N LEU A 203 28.56 0.07 13.21
CA LEU A 203 28.14 1.37 13.76
C LEU A 203 26.90 1.25 14.66
N LEU A 204 26.04 0.25 14.42
CA LEU A 204 24.84 -0.01 15.21
C LEU A 204 25.12 -0.37 16.67
N ARG A 205 26.33 -0.85 16.99
CA ARG A 205 26.76 -1.09 18.37
C ARG A 205 27.29 0.17 19.04
N GLN A 206 27.70 1.17 18.25
CA GLN A 206 28.34 2.41 18.69
C GLN A 206 27.42 3.63 18.62
N LEU A 207 26.14 3.45 18.26
CA LEU A 207 25.21 4.57 18.15
C LEU A 207 24.99 5.25 19.51
N PRO A 208 24.98 6.59 19.56
CA PRO A 208 24.53 7.33 20.73
C PRO A 208 23.11 6.92 21.15
N VAL A 209 22.82 7.03 22.44
CA VAL A 209 21.53 6.65 23.02
C VAL A 209 20.38 7.44 22.39
N GLU A 210 20.60 8.72 22.09
CA GLU A 210 19.62 9.62 21.49
C GLU A 210 19.21 9.14 20.10
N ILE A 211 20.20 8.76 19.28
CA ILE A 211 19.95 8.21 17.95
C ILE A 211 19.24 6.87 18.03
N LEU A 212 19.61 6.00 18.99
CA LEU A 212 18.89 4.75 19.22
C LEU A 212 17.43 4.98 19.65
N GLN A 213 17.17 5.99 20.49
CA GLN A 213 15.82 6.35 20.93
C GLN A 213 14.96 6.84 19.75
N ASP A 214 15.50 7.71 18.89
CA ASP A 214 14.81 8.17 17.68
C ASP A 214 14.48 7.01 16.74
N ILE A 215 15.46 6.12 16.54
CA ILE A 215 15.28 4.89 15.77
C ILE A 215 14.15 4.02 16.35
N PHE A 216 14.14 3.82 17.67
CA PHE A 216 13.11 3.02 18.32
C PHE A 216 11.74 3.67 18.19
N LEU A 217 11.66 5.00 18.32
CA LEU A 217 10.41 5.75 18.20
C LEU A 217 9.86 5.65 16.77
N ILE A 218 10.67 5.90 15.75
CA ILE A 218 10.29 5.75 14.34
C ILE A 218 9.80 4.32 14.08
N HIS A 219 10.53 3.31 14.57
CA HIS A 219 10.14 1.93 14.41
C HIS A 219 8.77 1.62 15.03
N VAL A 220 8.49 2.14 16.23
CA VAL A 220 7.19 1.99 16.89
C VAL A 220 6.09 2.70 16.10
N ILE A 221 6.34 3.93 15.63
CA ILE A 221 5.38 4.72 14.84
C ILE A 221 4.99 3.99 13.55
N ASP A 222 5.98 3.50 12.80
CA ASP A 222 5.77 2.87 11.49
C ASP A 222 5.16 1.46 11.57
N SER A 223 5.36 0.78 12.71
CA SER A 223 4.96 -0.62 12.87
C SER A 223 3.59 -0.80 13.52
N ILE A 224 3.09 0.21 14.24
CA ILE A 224 1.73 0.17 14.81
C ILE A 224 0.75 0.62 13.73
N ASN A 225 0.20 -0.34 12.99
CA ASN A 225 -0.97 -0.10 12.15
C ASN A 225 -2.24 -0.28 13.01
N PRO A 226 -3.14 0.73 13.09
CA PRO A 226 -4.39 0.65 13.85
C PRO A 226 -5.33 -0.48 13.40
N ASP A 227 -5.21 -0.94 12.15
CA ASP A 227 -6.00 -2.03 11.57
C ASP A 227 -5.37 -3.42 11.80
N TYR A 228 -4.16 -3.49 12.34
CA TYR A 228 -3.45 -4.76 12.49
C TYR A 228 -3.91 -5.53 13.74
N ASN A 229 -4.21 -6.82 13.55
CA ASN A 229 -4.49 -7.83 14.58
C ASN A 229 -3.26 -8.18 15.44
N GLY A 230 -2.46 -7.19 15.84
CA GLY A 230 -1.23 -7.39 16.60
C GLY A 230 -1.51 -7.94 18.00
N TYR A 231 -1.07 -9.15 18.28
CA TYR A 231 -0.95 -9.65 19.65
C TYR A 231 -0.03 -8.71 20.44
N PHE A 232 -0.41 -8.39 21.69
CA PHE A 232 0.40 -7.60 22.63
C PHE A 232 1.88 -8.06 22.69
N SER A 233 2.11 -9.37 22.54
CA SER A 233 3.44 -10.00 22.54
C SER A 233 4.35 -9.61 21.36
N LYS A 234 3.81 -8.97 20.32
CA LYS A 234 4.56 -8.52 19.13
C LYS A 234 4.74 -6.99 19.10
N HIS A 235 4.45 -6.27 20.19
CA HIS A 235 4.60 -4.82 20.21
C HIS A 235 6.06 -4.42 19.92
N PRO A 236 6.32 -3.44 19.04
CA PRO A 236 7.69 -3.10 18.63
C PRO A 236 8.56 -2.64 19.81
N ALA A 237 8.00 -1.92 20.80
CA ALA A 237 8.72 -1.56 22.03
C ALA A 237 9.22 -2.78 22.82
N LEU A 238 8.46 -3.87 22.84
CA LEU A 238 8.88 -5.14 23.45
C LEU A 238 9.98 -5.80 22.62
N ALA A 239 9.89 -5.76 21.28
CA ALA A 239 10.90 -6.32 20.40
C ALA A 239 12.26 -5.63 20.58
N VAL A 240 12.30 -4.29 20.57
CA VAL A 240 13.57 -3.54 20.75
C VAL A 240 14.15 -3.75 22.15
N SER A 241 13.30 -3.77 23.19
CA SER A 241 13.75 -4.05 24.57
C SER A 241 14.19 -5.49 24.81
N GLN A 242 13.97 -6.40 23.86
CA GLN A 242 14.43 -7.79 23.90
C GLN A 242 15.64 -8.08 23.01
N THR A 243 16.18 -7.07 22.32
CA THR A 243 17.28 -7.28 21.35
C THR A 243 18.62 -7.54 22.05
N CYS A 244 19.02 -6.68 22.97
CA CYS A 244 20.22 -6.87 23.80
C CYS A 244 20.13 -6.10 25.12
N ARG A 245 21.10 -6.28 26.02
CA ARG A 245 21.13 -5.60 27.32
C ARG A 245 21.18 -4.07 27.20
N SER A 246 22.03 -3.55 26.31
CA SER A 246 22.13 -2.10 26.05
C SER A 246 20.80 -1.52 25.57
N TRP A 247 20.22 -2.12 24.53
CA TRP A 247 18.93 -1.68 23.98
C TRP A 247 17.78 -1.81 24.97
N ARG A 248 17.80 -2.86 25.80
CA ARG A 248 16.86 -3.00 26.91
C ARG A 248 16.97 -1.83 27.86
N ASN A 249 18.18 -1.44 28.27
CA ASN A 249 18.39 -0.32 29.16
C ASN A 249 17.88 0.99 28.54
N VAL A 250 18.20 1.24 27.27
CA VAL A 250 17.71 2.42 26.54
C VAL A 250 16.19 2.43 26.46
N ALA A 251 15.59 1.33 26.03
CA ALA A 251 14.15 1.21 25.87
C ALA A 251 13.39 1.36 27.20
N LEU A 252 13.88 0.76 28.29
CA LEU A 252 13.24 0.85 29.60
C LEU A 252 13.31 2.25 30.20
N ASN A 253 14.37 3.01 29.92
CA ASN A 253 14.56 4.39 30.40
C ASN A 253 14.03 5.44 29.42
N PHE A 254 13.29 5.05 28.39
CA PHE A 254 12.71 5.96 27.41
C PHE A 254 11.17 5.92 27.45
N PRO A 255 10.51 6.72 28.31
CA PRO A 255 9.08 6.63 28.55
C PRO A 255 8.21 6.85 27.31
N SER A 256 8.64 7.73 26.40
CA SER A 256 7.94 8.00 25.14
C SER A 256 7.82 6.77 24.25
N LEU A 257 8.70 5.78 24.38
CA LEU A 257 8.59 4.51 23.66
C LEU A 257 7.34 3.70 24.06
N TRP A 258 6.90 3.86 25.31
CA TRP A 258 5.77 3.14 25.90
C TRP A 258 4.46 3.96 25.88
N SER A 259 4.51 5.19 25.34
CA SER A 259 3.36 6.10 25.23
C SER A 259 2.28 5.62 24.25
N ARG A 260 2.68 4.87 23.23
CA ARG A 260 1.78 4.28 22.24
C ARG A 260 1.39 2.90 22.72
N LEU A 261 0.16 2.77 23.21
CA LEU A 261 -0.33 1.49 23.66
C LEU A 261 -0.66 0.59 22.45
N PRO A 262 -0.44 -0.72 22.56
CA PRO A 262 -0.91 -1.67 21.55
C PRO A 262 -2.43 -1.53 21.34
N PRO A 263 -2.97 -1.80 20.13
CA PRO A 263 -4.41 -1.82 19.91
C PRO A 263 -5.13 -2.75 20.90
N ILE A 264 -6.06 -2.19 21.67
CA ILE A 264 -6.73 -2.88 22.77
C ILE A 264 -8.05 -3.42 22.25
N ARG A 265 -8.21 -4.74 22.32
CA ARG A 265 -9.49 -5.39 22.02
C ARG A 265 -10.11 -5.92 23.29
N ILE A 266 -11.35 -5.51 23.52
CA ILE A 266 -12.13 -6.01 24.64
C ILE A 266 -12.65 -7.40 24.30
N GLN A 267 -12.25 -8.38 25.12
CA GLN A 267 -12.63 -9.78 24.96
C GLN A 267 -13.46 -10.23 26.18
N ARG A 268 -14.30 -11.25 26.02
CA ARG A 268 -15.10 -11.79 27.14
C ARG A 268 -14.32 -12.69 28.10
N SER A 269 -13.14 -13.16 27.72
CA SER A 269 -12.39 -14.16 28.48
C SER A 269 -11.66 -13.50 29.66
N ARG A 270 -12.02 -13.85 30.89
CA ARG A 270 -11.39 -13.33 32.13
C ARG A 270 -9.87 -13.49 32.10
N SER A 271 -9.35 -14.69 31.83
CA SER A 271 -7.90 -14.93 31.79
C SER A 271 -7.16 -14.08 30.75
N LYS A 272 -7.78 -13.84 29.59
CA LYS A 272 -7.20 -12.94 28.57
C LYS A 272 -7.29 -11.47 28.99
N THR A 273 -8.36 -11.08 29.68
CA THR A 273 -8.50 -9.74 30.27
C THR A 273 -7.44 -9.50 31.35
N ASP A 274 -7.20 -10.46 32.25
CA ASP A 274 -6.18 -10.34 33.30
C ASP A 274 -4.77 -10.18 32.70
N THR A 275 -4.41 -11.03 31.73
CA THR A 275 -3.13 -10.92 31.00
C THR A 275 -3.01 -9.58 30.28
N GLN A 276 -4.09 -9.09 29.68
CA GLN A 276 -4.11 -7.80 29.00
C GLN A 276 -3.91 -6.65 29.99
N ILE A 277 -4.54 -6.70 31.15
CA ILE A 277 -4.41 -5.70 32.22
C ILE A 277 -2.98 -5.67 32.74
N GLU A 278 -2.36 -6.83 32.99
CA GLU A 278 -0.96 -6.90 33.42
C GLU A 278 -0.02 -6.22 32.42
N ILE A 279 -0.18 -6.53 31.12
CA ILE A 279 0.63 -5.93 30.07
C ILE A 279 0.38 -4.42 29.98
N LEU A 280 -0.87 -3.98 30.03
CA LEU A 280 -1.20 -2.56 29.96
C LEU A 280 -0.70 -1.79 31.18
N ALA A 281 -0.83 -2.35 32.38
CA ALA A 281 -0.27 -1.78 33.61
C ALA A 281 1.26 -1.60 33.48
N ASP A 282 1.94 -2.57 32.86
CA ASP A 282 3.37 -2.48 32.57
C ASP A 282 3.72 -1.33 31.61
N PHE A 283 2.93 -1.12 30.56
CA PHE A 283 3.13 0.00 29.63
C PHE A 283 2.81 1.35 30.29
N LEU A 284 1.72 1.43 31.05
CA LEU A 284 1.31 2.63 31.78
C LEU A 284 2.37 3.04 32.82
N ARG A 285 2.93 2.05 33.52
CA ARG A 285 4.04 2.25 34.47
C ARG A 285 5.31 2.75 33.78
N ARG A 286 5.68 2.19 32.62
CA ARG A 286 6.89 2.58 31.87
C ARG A 286 6.76 3.91 31.14
N SER A 287 5.54 4.30 30.76
CA SER A 287 5.27 5.60 30.14
C SER A 287 5.28 6.76 31.14
N ILE A 288 5.19 6.47 32.44
CA ILE A 288 5.31 7.43 33.57
C ILE A 288 4.35 8.61 33.44
N GLY A 289 4.85 9.78 33.02
CA GLY A 289 4.09 11.02 32.81
C GLY A 289 3.95 11.40 31.34
N SER A 290 4.44 10.57 30.42
CA SER A 290 4.29 10.81 28.97
C SER A 290 2.83 10.81 28.58
N THR A 291 2.46 11.59 27.58
CA THR A 291 1.13 11.50 27.02
C THR A 291 0.90 10.14 26.34
N LEU A 292 -0.35 9.77 26.10
CA LEU A 292 -0.75 8.44 25.66
C LEU A 292 -1.47 8.49 24.31
N HIS A 293 -1.15 7.52 23.46
CA HIS A 293 -1.86 7.25 22.22
C HIS A 293 -2.58 5.91 22.32
N LEU A 294 -3.89 5.93 22.10
CA LEU A 294 -4.77 4.81 22.42
C LEU A 294 -5.64 4.43 21.23
N CYS A 295 -5.79 3.12 21.01
CA CYS A 295 -6.79 2.56 20.12
C CYS A 295 -7.55 1.47 20.89
N LEU A 296 -8.85 1.67 21.07
CA LEU A 296 -9.74 0.78 21.79
C LEU A 296 -10.80 0.25 20.84
N ASN A 297 -10.90 -1.06 20.72
CA ASN A 297 -11.92 -1.73 19.91
C ASN A 297 -12.80 -2.61 20.80
N THR A 298 -14.06 -2.22 20.88
CA THR A 298 -15.14 -2.90 21.61
C THR A 298 -16.28 -3.34 20.70
N ALA A 299 -16.14 -3.19 19.37
CA ALA A 299 -17.19 -3.49 18.39
C ALA A 299 -17.72 -4.92 18.48
N ASN A 300 -16.85 -5.89 18.81
CA ASN A 300 -17.22 -7.30 18.95
C ASN A 300 -17.64 -7.70 20.38
N PHE A 301 -17.73 -6.75 21.30
CA PHE A 301 -18.14 -6.98 22.67
C PHE A 301 -19.66 -6.78 22.82
N ILE A 302 -20.40 -7.89 22.90
CA ILE A 302 -21.82 -7.90 23.21
C ILE A 302 -21.99 -8.42 24.65
N PRO A 303 -22.51 -7.64 25.61
CA PRO A 303 -22.90 -8.14 26.93
C PRO A 303 -23.96 -9.24 26.83
N LYS A 304 -23.85 -10.29 27.65
CA LYS A 304 -24.89 -11.34 27.74
C LYS A 304 -25.99 -10.87 28.72
N SER A 305 -26.93 -10.05 28.25
CA SER A 305 -28.19 -9.64 28.92
C SER A 305 -28.13 -8.89 30.27
N ALA A 306 -29.14 -8.02 30.48
CA ALA A 306 -29.52 -7.18 31.64
C ALA A 306 -28.51 -6.17 32.23
N ASP A 307 -27.21 -6.46 32.27
CA ASP A 307 -26.21 -5.49 32.77
C ASP A 307 -25.84 -4.48 31.67
N LEU A 308 -26.72 -3.50 31.45
CA LEU A 308 -26.46 -2.32 30.61
C LEU A 308 -25.30 -1.43 31.13
N GLN A 309 -24.67 -1.82 32.25
CA GLN A 309 -23.62 -1.08 32.95
C GLN A 309 -22.34 -1.92 33.20
N PHE A 310 -22.06 -2.91 32.35
CA PHE A 310 -20.83 -3.71 32.51
C PHE A 310 -19.57 -2.87 32.26
N ASN A 311 -18.94 -2.43 33.35
CA ASN A 311 -17.65 -1.74 33.36
C ASN A 311 -16.51 -2.75 33.14
N HIS A 312 -15.94 -2.80 31.93
CA HIS A 312 -14.82 -3.69 31.66
C HIS A 312 -13.54 -3.20 32.38
N PRO A 313 -12.84 -4.03 33.17
CA PRO A 313 -11.70 -3.58 33.98
C PRO A 313 -10.57 -2.93 33.16
N THR A 314 -10.30 -3.42 31.93
CA THR A 314 -9.35 -2.75 31.02
C THR A 314 -9.75 -1.31 30.71
N VAL A 315 -11.04 -1.03 30.48
CA VAL A 315 -11.52 0.32 30.17
C VAL A 315 -11.35 1.22 31.40
N ASN A 316 -11.71 0.72 32.59
CA ASN A 316 -11.51 1.44 33.85
C ASN A 316 -10.05 1.84 34.07
N LEU A 317 -9.12 0.90 33.86
CA LEU A 317 -7.67 1.16 33.98
C LEU A 317 -7.22 2.28 33.03
N LEU A 318 -7.70 2.28 31.78
CA LEU A 318 -7.33 3.32 30.82
C LEU A 318 -7.91 4.68 31.23
N CYS A 319 -9.17 4.73 31.65
CA CYS A 319 -9.86 5.95 32.08
C CYS A 319 -9.21 6.59 33.32
N GLN A 320 -8.48 5.82 34.15
CA GLN A 320 -7.71 6.39 35.26
C GLN A 320 -6.59 7.33 34.78
N HIS A 321 -6.13 7.21 33.53
CA HIS A 321 -5.07 8.02 32.94
C HIS A 321 -5.56 8.99 31.84
N ALA A 322 -6.84 9.36 31.86
CA ALA A 322 -7.49 10.19 30.84
C ALA A 322 -6.78 11.53 30.57
N GLU A 323 -6.19 12.15 31.60
CA GLU A 323 -5.46 13.42 31.53
C GLU A 323 -4.25 13.37 30.60
N ARG A 324 -3.71 12.17 30.38
CA ARG A 324 -2.54 11.95 29.55
C ARG A 324 -2.90 11.66 28.10
N TRP A 325 -4.17 11.45 27.75
CA TRP A 325 -4.56 11.02 26.40
C TRP A 325 -4.31 12.14 25.38
N THR A 326 -3.44 11.91 24.39
CA THR A 326 -3.21 12.84 23.27
C THR A 326 -3.98 12.44 22.03
N THR A 327 -4.05 11.15 21.72
CA THR A 327 -4.92 10.65 20.66
C THR A 327 -5.72 9.46 21.16
N PHE A 328 -7.02 9.47 20.91
CA PHE A 328 -7.91 8.39 21.30
C PHE A 328 -8.77 7.97 20.11
N THR A 329 -8.63 6.71 19.69
CA THR A 329 -9.48 6.10 18.68
C THR A 329 -10.32 5.00 19.31
N LEU A 330 -11.63 5.07 19.12
CA LEU A 330 -12.60 4.14 19.67
C LEU A 330 -13.42 3.50 18.54
N PHE A 331 -13.31 2.18 18.40
CA PHE A 331 -14.24 1.36 17.61
C PHE A 331 -15.28 0.78 18.57
N ALA A 332 -16.37 1.51 18.77
CA ALA A 332 -17.36 1.22 19.78
C ALA A 332 -18.46 0.25 19.30
N SER A 333 -18.90 -0.60 20.22
CA SER A 333 -20.33 -0.93 20.34
C SER A 333 -21.00 0.13 21.23
N HIS A 334 -22.26 0.50 20.94
CA HIS A 334 -23.03 1.50 21.69
C HIS A 334 -23.08 1.25 23.21
N LEU A 335 -22.85 0.00 23.61
CA LEU A 335 -22.83 -0.44 25.01
C LEU A 335 -21.57 -0.03 25.78
N THR A 336 -20.58 0.60 25.14
CA THR A 336 -19.29 0.97 25.76
C THR A 336 -19.30 2.39 26.33
N PHE A 337 -20.19 3.27 25.83
CA PHE A 337 -20.20 4.68 26.21
C PHE A 337 -20.46 4.97 27.70
N PRO A 338 -21.30 4.20 28.44
CA PRO A 338 -21.45 4.39 29.88
C PRO A 338 -20.11 4.32 30.64
N ASN A 339 -19.21 3.41 30.24
CA ASN A 339 -17.93 3.17 30.91
C ASN A 339 -16.94 4.34 30.71
N LEU A 340 -17.15 5.14 29.67
CA LEU A 340 -16.29 6.28 29.33
C LEU A 340 -16.72 7.57 30.02
N ARG A 341 -17.87 7.62 30.71
CA ARG A 341 -18.34 8.84 31.38
C ARG A 341 -17.34 9.43 32.37
N THR A 342 -16.49 8.60 32.96
CA THR A 342 -15.45 9.00 33.92
C THR A 342 -14.32 9.85 33.34
N ILE A 343 -14.25 10.00 32.01
CA ILE A 343 -13.25 10.85 31.34
C ILE A 343 -13.71 12.30 31.16
N LYS A 344 -15.00 12.59 31.39
CA LYS A 344 -15.55 13.95 31.24
C LYS A 344 -14.76 14.93 32.13
N GLY A 345 -14.34 16.06 31.56
CA GLY A 345 -13.55 17.09 32.24
C GLY A 345 -12.08 16.71 32.51
N ARG A 346 -11.61 15.55 32.03
CA ARG A 346 -10.24 15.08 32.25
C ARG A 346 -9.42 15.00 30.96
N LEU A 347 -9.90 15.51 29.84
CA LEU A 347 -9.27 15.36 28.51
C LEU A 347 -8.34 16.54 28.15
N ASN A 348 -7.53 17.00 29.09
CA ASN A 348 -6.71 18.22 28.95
C ASN A 348 -5.59 18.12 27.90
N ALA A 349 -5.10 16.91 27.61
CA ALA A 349 -4.04 16.68 26.63
C ALA A 349 -4.55 16.22 25.25
N LEU A 350 -5.86 16.02 25.08
CA LEU A 350 -6.43 15.37 23.90
C LEU A 350 -6.37 16.30 22.69
N LYS A 351 -5.64 15.87 21.65
CA LYS A 351 -5.48 16.62 20.39
C LYS A 351 -6.23 15.99 19.22
N GLY A 352 -6.35 14.65 19.23
CA GLY A 352 -7.01 13.88 18.17
C GLY A 352 -8.00 12.86 18.70
N LEU A 353 -9.19 12.80 18.11
CA LEU A 353 -10.27 11.89 18.49
C LEU A 353 -10.79 11.14 17.26
N GLY A 354 -10.89 9.82 17.35
CA GLY A 354 -11.54 8.96 16.36
C GLY A 354 -12.69 8.18 17.00
N LEU A 355 -13.91 8.28 16.50
CA LEU A 355 -15.08 7.57 17.03
C LEU A 355 -15.77 6.80 15.90
N PHE A 356 -15.80 5.48 15.97
CA PHE A 356 -16.39 4.62 14.95
C PHE A 356 -17.35 3.63 15.61
N VAL A 357 -18.62 3.63 15.22
CA VAL A 357 -19.63 2.74 15.83
C VAL A 357 -20.01 1.62 14.86
N SER A 358 -20.00 0.37 15.35
CA SER A 358 -20.48 -0.78 14.58
C SER A 358 -21.99 -0.98 14.77
N SER A 359 -22.73 -1.15 13.67
CA SER A 359 -24.19 -1.37 13.66
C SER A 359 -24.60 -2.84 13.89
N ILE A 360 -23.68 -3.73 14.33
CA ILE A 360 -23.99 -5.16 14.47
C ILE A 360 -24.90 -5.39 15.69
N GLY A 361 -26.16 -5.71 15.43
CA GLY A 361 -27.16 -6.10 16.43
C GLY A 361 -28.35 -5.13 16.47
N SER A 362 -29.53 -5.64 16.16
CA SER A 362 -30.80 -4.89 16.12
C SER A 362 -31.12 -4.19 17.45
N SER A 363 -31.65 -2.96 17.34
CA SER A 363 -32.05 -2.04 18.40
C SER A 363 -30.90 -1.23 19.01
N MET A 364 -30.60 -0.09 18.38
CA MET A 364 -29.89 0.99 19.08
C MET A 364 -30.72 1.36 20.31
N VAL A 365 -30.12 1.31 21.50
CA VAL A 365 -30.79 1.87 22.68
C VAL A 365 -30.97 3.37 22.44
N PRO A 366 -32.21 3.89 22.38
CA PRO A 366 -32.45 5.32 22.19
C PRO A 366 -31.93 6.09 23.42
N GLY A 367 -31.12 7.13 23.21
CA GLY A 367 -31.11 8.26 24.15
C GLY A 367 -29.82 8.65 24.88
N GLN A 368 -28.66 8.01 24.67
CA GLN A 368 -27.42 8.52 25.30
C GLN A 368 -26.77 9.62 24.48
N ILE A 369 -26.72 10.84 25.04
CA ILE A 369 -25.89 11.95 24.55
C ILE A 369 -24.44 11.64 24.92
N ILE A 370 -23.53 11.82 23.97
CA ILE A 370 -22.08 11.66 24.17
C ILE A 370 -21.52 13.05 24.43
N ASP A 371 -21.44 13.43 25.71
CA ASP A 371 -21.04 14.77 26.17
C ASP A 371 -19.63 14.83 26.78
N PHE A 372 -19.02 13.68 27.03
CA PHE A 372 -17.74 13.59 27.76
C PHE A 372 -16.52 14.06 26.95
N PHE A 373 -16.69 14.43 25.68
CA PHE A 373 -15.63 15.04 24.84
C PHE A 373 -15.76 16.56 24.71
N GLU A 374 -16.79 17.17 25.30
CA GLU A 374 -17.04 18.61 25.23
C GLU A 374 -15.90 19.42 25.87
N GLU A 375 -15.42 18.98 27.04
CA GLU A 375 -14.33 19.60 27.79
C GLU A 375 -12.96 19.05 27.38
N ALA A 376 -12.56 19.30 26.12
CA ALA A 376 -11.26 18.90 25.57
C ALA A 376 -10.54 20.10 24.92
N PRO A 377 -9.84 20.97 25.69
CA PRO A 377 -9.39 22.29 25.23
C PRO A 377 -8.30 22.28 24.15
N LEU A 378 -7.61 21.15 23.95
CA LEU A 378 -6.57 21.02 22.91
C LEU A 378 -7.03 20.22 21.69
N LEU A 379 -8.30 19.83 21.63
CA LEU A 379 -8.83 18.98 20.57
C LEU A 379 -8.90 19.77 19.26
N THR A 380 -8.18 19.29 18.25
CA THR A 380 -8.08 19.95 16.94
C THR A 380 -8.40 19.02 15.77
N VAL A 381 -8.33 17.70 15.98
CA VAL A 381 -8.55 16.67 14.96
C VAL A 381 -9.67 15.73 15.40
N VAL A 382 -10.69 15.56 14.57
CA VAL A 382 -11.82 14.67 14.83
C VAL A 382 -12.14 13.84 13.58
N ASP A 383 -12.28 12.52 13.76
CA ASP A 383 -12.77 11.56 12.76
C ASP A 383 -13.96 10.78 13.35
N ILE A 384 -15.13 10.84 12.72
CA ILE A 384 -16.38 10.26 13.21
C ILE A 384 -16.96 9.33 12.15
N GLY A 385 -17.32 8.10 12.54
CA GLY A 385 -18.09 7.16 11.73
C GLY A 385 -19.41 6.79 12.39
N THR A 386 -20.52 7.19 11.77
CA THR A 386 -21.90 6.99 12.24
C THR A 386 -22.35 5.53 11.98
N PRO A 387 -23.42 5.01 12.64
CA PRO A 387 -24.54 5.73 13.27
C PRO A 387 -24.27 6.15 14.73
N PHE A 388 -24.64 7.39 15.07
CA PHE A 388 -24.76 7.87 16.45
C PHE A 388 -26.20 8.33 16.66
N SER A 389 -26.98 7.62 17.49
CA SER A 389 -28.42 7.91 17.69
C SER A 389 -28.74 9.32 18.21
N ARG A 390 -27.73 10.08 18.69
CA ARG A 390 -27.79 11.50 19.07
C ARG A 390 -26.44 12.19 18.84
N ALA A 391 -26.47 13.52 18.84
CA ALA A 391 -25.29 14.36 18.65
C ALA A 391 -24.17 14.08 19.67
N VAL A 392 -22.93 14.07 19.16
CA VAL A 392 -21.69 14.08 19.95
C VAL A 392 -21.36 15.53 20.29
N SER A 393 -21.27 15.87 21.57
CA SER A 393 -20.81 17.21 21.99
C SER A 393 -19.29 17.28 21.90
N LEU A 394 -18.81 18.24 21.11
CA LEU A 394 -17.39 18.50 20.88
C LEU A 394 -17.14 20.00 20.93
N PRO A 395 -15.90 20.43 21.24
CA PRO A 395 -15.48 21.82 21.13
C PRO A 395 -15.27 22.19 19.65
N PHE A 396 -16.37 22.31 18.89
CA PHE A 396 -16.34 22.51 17.44
C PHE A 396 -15.56 23.76 17.01
N SER A 397 -15.64 24.85 17.78
CA SER A 397 -15.03 26.16 17.45
C SER A 397 -13.50 26.17 17.30
N GLN A 398 -12.81 25.15 17.80
CA GLN A 398 -11.34 25.04 17.74
C GLN A 398 -10.86 23.90 16.81
N LEU A 399 -11.78 23.18 16.16
CA LEU A 399 -11.42 22.08 15.29
C LEU A 399 -10.79 22.59 13.99
N LYS A 400 -9.59 22.08 13.70
CA LYS A 400 -8.82 22.37 12.47
C LYS A 400 -9.05 21.31 11.40
N HIS A 401 -9.21 20.05 11.81
CA HIS A 401 -9.33 18.92 10.92
C HIS A 401 -10.55 18.09 11.31
N TYR A 402 -11.54 18.05 10.44
CA TYR A 402 -12.80 17.34 10.68
C TYR A 402 -13.08 16.33 9.58
N LYS A 403 -13.45 15.13 9.99
CA LYS A 403 -13.84 14.04 9.10
C LYS A 403 -15.06 13.31 9.62
N GLU A 404 -16.03 13.07 8.74
CA GLU A 404 -17.24 12.35 9.09
C GLU A 404 -17.66 11.39 7.98
N TYR A 405 -17.92 10.14 8.35
CA TYR A 405 -18.60 9.15 7.52
C TYR A 405 -20.08 9.15 7.90
N VAL A 406 -20.91 9.70 7.02
CA VAL A 406 -22.33 9.95 7.21
C VAL A 406 -23.14 8.77 6.66
N THR A 407 -23.84 8.07 7.55
CA THR A 407 -24.79 7.01 7.21
C THR A 407 -26.24 7.49 7.21
N SER A 408 -26.55 8.58 7.94
CA SER A 408 -27.86 9.22 8.07
C SER A 408 -27.68 10.73 8.28
N LEU A 409 -28.45 11.57 7.57
CA LEU A 409 -28.36 13.03 7.72
C LEU A 409 -28.88 13.53 9.07
N GLN A 410 -29.82 12.81 9.69
CA GLN A 410 -30.40 13.20 10.98
C GLN A 410 -29.35 13.26 12.11
N GLU A 411 -28.26 12.52 11.95
CA GLU A 411 -27.21 12.35 12.96
C GLU A 411 -25.91 13.09 12.59
N CYS A 412 -25.89 13.74 11.42
CA CYS A 412 -24.72 14.42 10.86
C CYS A 412 -24.27 15.59 11.75
N GLN A 413 -22.96 15.67 12.03
CA GLN A 413 -22.38 16.75 12.83
C GLN A 413 -21.63 17.80 11.99
N ILE A 414 -21.60 17.64 10.66
CA ILE A 414 -20.92 18.55 9.72
C ILE A 414 -21.36 20.00 9.91
N GLU A 415 -22.66 20.27 10.11
CA GLU A 415 -23.17 21.63 10.30
C GLU A 415 -22.51 22.36 11.48
N LYS A 416 -22.18 21.63 12.54
CA LYS A 416 -21.47 22.20 13.70
C LYS A 416 -19.99 22.36 13.40
N ALA A 417 -19.39 21.44 12.67
CA ALA A 417 -17.98 21.49 12.30
C ALA A 417 -17.66 22.67 11.37
N ILE A 418 -18.52 22.95 10.39
CA ILE A 418 -18.34 24.08 9.46
C ILE A 418 -18.50 25.45 10.14
N ALA A 419 -19.15 25.52 11.31
CA ALA A 419 -19.19 26.73 12.12
C ALA A 419 -17.83 27.07 12.78
N SER A 420 -16.85 26.16 12.72
CA SER A 420 -15.51 26.40 13.24
C SER A 420 -14.77 27.47 12.43
N PRO A 421 -14.36 28.60 13.02
CA PRO A 421 -13.63 29.65 12.31
C PRO A 421 -12.21 29.23 11.92
N VAL A 422 -11.64 28.21 12.56
CA VAL A 422 -10.25 27.75 12.33
C VAL A 422 -10.17 26.46 11.49
N LEU A 423 -11.28 26.03 10.90
CA LEU A 423 -11.34 24.79 10.12
C LEU A 423 -10.45 24.88 8.87
N GLN A 424 -9.49 23.98 8.75
CA GLN A 424 -8.52 23.91 7.66
C GLN A 424 -8.79 22.73 6.71
N THR A 425 -9.33 21.62 7.21
CA THR A 425 -9.67 20.47 6.37
C THR A 425 -11.02 19.89 6.75
N LEU A 426 -11.85 19.64 5.74
CA LEU A 426 -13.15 18.99 5.87
C LEU A 426 -13.19 17.75 4.98
N THR A 427 -13.54 16.61 5.56
CA THR A 427 -13.72 15.34 4.85
C THR A 427 -15.10 14.78 5.15
N MET A 428 -15.92 14.59 4.12
CA MET A 428 -17.25 13.99 4.22
C MET A 428 -17.30 12.73 3.36
N LYS A 429 -17.84 11.64 3.90
CA LYS A 429 -18.19 10.44 3.12
C LYS A 429 -19.63 10.05 3.39
N THR A 430 -20.53 10.19 2.41
CA THR A 430 -21.96 9.84 2.58
C THR A 430 -22.30 8.55 1.84
N ARG A 431 -23.07 7.67 2.51
CA ARG A 431 -23.47 6.39 1.92
C ARG A 431 -24.73 6.50 1.07
N ASN A 432 -25.80 7.16 1.52
CA ASN A 432 -27.15 7.00 0.92
C ASN A 432 -27.97 8.29 0.79
N GLU A 433 -27.54 9.42 1.36
CA GLU A 433 -28.38 10.62 1.44
C GLU A 433 -27.64 11.88 0.95
N ALA A 434 -28.40 12.71 0.26
CA ALA A 434 -27.97 13.97 -0.30
C ALA A 434 -27.85 15.07 0.76
N TYR A 435 -26.65 15.23 1.32
CA TYR A 435 -26.38 16.33 2.26
C TYR A 435 -26.22 17.65 1.50
N VAL A 436 -27.15 18.60 1.67
CA VAL A 436 -26.99 19.97 1.17
C VAL A 436 -26.35 20.82 2.26
N PHE A 437 -25.22 21.44 1.95
CA PHE A 437 -24.55 22.33 2.91
C PHE A 437 -25.40 23.57 3.19
N PRO A 438 -25.45 24.07 4.44
CA PRO A 438 -26.03 25.38 4.72
C PRO A 438 -25.15 26.48 4.17
N LYS A 439 -25.72 27.66 3.93
CA LYS A 439 -25.00 28.83 3.40
C LYS A 439 -23.88 29.25 4.35
N SER A 440 -22.63 28.99 3.96
CA SER A 440 -21.47 29.12 4.85
C SER A 440 -20.23 29.61 4.10
N THR A 441 -19.47 30.51 4.72
CA THR A 441 -18.17 30.96 4.21
C THR A 441 -17.07 30.39 5.08
N LEU A 442 -16.21 29.54 4.52
CA LEU A 442 -15.15 28.85 5.25
C LEU A 442 -13.80 29.46 4.90
N SER A 443 -13.49 30.59 5.53
CA SER A 443 -12.35 31.44 5.17
C SER A 443 -10.98 30.80 5.37
N ASN A 444 -10.87 29.81 6.26
CA ASN A 444 -9.62 29.11 6.56
C ASN A 444 -9.53 27.71 5.93
N LEU A 445 -10.56 27.27 5.20
CA LEU A 445 -10.59 25.92 4.64
C LEU A 445 -9.59 25.79 3.48
N VAL A 446 -8.56 24.98 3.69
CA VAL A 446 -7.48 24.73 2.72
C VAL A 446 -7.76 23.48 1.89
N ARG A 447 -8.40 22.46 2.48
CA ARG A 447 -8.72 21.20 1.79
C ARG A 447 -10.16 20.76 2.01
N LEU A 448 -10.83 20.42 0.92
CA LEU A 448 -12.16 19.81 0.92
C LEU A 448 -12.08 18.43 0.26
N TYR A 449 -12.55 17.40 0.97
CA TYR A 449 -12.78 16.07 0.43
C TYR A 449 -14.25 15.69 0.64
N ALA A 450 -14.95 15.32 -0.42
CA ALA A 450 -16.31 14.79 -0.33
C ALA A 450 -16.46 13.53 -1.21
N GLU A 451 -16.96 12.45 -0.63
CA GLU A 451 -17.25 11.19 -1.31
C GLU A 451 -18.73 10.81 -1.15
N PHE A 452 -19.39 10.52 -2.26
CA PHE A 452 -20.80 10.15 -2.37
C PHE A 452 -20.87 8.72 -2.93
N CYS A 453 -21.16 7.74 -2.05
CA CYS A 453 -21.03 6.31 -2.40
C CYS A 453 -22.26 5.75 -3.12
N PHE A 454 -23.48 6.14 -2.73
CA PHE A 454 -24.71 5.78 -3.40
C PHE A 454 -25.66 6.98 -3.37
N THR A 455 -26.08 7.43 -4.55
CA THR A 455 -27.14 8.42 -4.71
C THR A 455 -28.26 7.77 -5.52
N PRO A 456 -29.37 7.35 -4.88
CA PRO A 456 -30.55 6.94 -5.63
C PRO A 456 -31.13 8.17 -6.33
N HIS A 457 -31.09 8.19 -7.67
CA HIS A 457 -31.72 9.13 -8.59
C HIS A 457 -32.00 10.54 -8.03
N LEU A 458 -31.11 11.47 -8.36
CA LEU A 458 -31.13 12.87 -7.91
C LEU A 458 -32.51 13.53 -8.08
N ASN A 459 -33.06 14.06 -6.99
CA ASN A 459 -33.94 15.23 -7.04
C ASN A 459 -33.08 16.47 -7.35
N ASP A 460 -33.66 17.49 -7.98
CA ASP A 460 -32.97 18.73 -8.41
C ASP A 460 -32.15 19.42 -7.28
N ASP A 461 -32.58 19.31 -6.02
CA ASP A 461 -31.90 19.94 -4.87
C ASP A 461 -30.53 19.31 -4.55
N VAL A 462 -30.33 18.03 -4.87
CA VAL A 462 -29.07 17.31 -4.59
C VAL A 462 -27.95 17.74 -5.54
N VAL A 463 -28.34 18.16 -6.76
CA VAL A 463 -27.45 18.65 -7.82
C VAL A 463 -26.64 19.88 -7.36
N LEU A 464 -27.08 20.57 -6.30
CA LEU A 464 -26.45 21.79 -5.79
C LEU A 464 -25.95 21.67 -4.34
N CYS A 465 -25.65 20.46 -3.87
CA CYS A 465 -25.26 20.22 -2.48
C CYS A 465 -24.10 21.11 -1.96
N LEU A 466 -23.12 21.44 -2.81
CA LEU A 466 -21.97 22.30 -2.49
C LEU A 466 -22.21 23.77 -2.81
N GLY A 467 -23.32 24.09 -3.48
CA GLY A 467 -23.63 25.41 -4.04
C GLY A 467 -23.89 26.51 -3.00
N ASN A 468 -23.91 26.16 -1.72
CA ASN A 468 -24.07 27.07 -0.58
C ASN A 468 -22.76 27.41 0.13
N LEU A 469 -21.64 26.79 -0.28
CA LEU A 469 -20.33 27.06 0.30
C LEU A 469 -19.60 28.16 -0.47
N THR A 470 -18.82 28.95 0.27
CA THR A 470 -17.85 29.93 -0.25
C THR A 470 -16.49 29.66 0.39
N LEU A 471 -15.45 29.35 -0.40
CA LEU A 471 -14.17 28.82 0.07
C LEU A 471 -12.98 29.66 -0.45
N PRO A 472 -12.72 30.85 0.12
CA PRO A 472 -11.74 31.79 -0.45
C PRO A 472 -10.26 31.33 -0.32
N ALA A 473 -9.93 30.51 0.68
CA ALA A 473 -8.56 30.03 0.91
C ALA A 473 -8.28 28.62 0.36
N ILE A 474 -9.22 28.04 -0.40
CA ILE A 474 -9.15 26.65 -0.84
C ILE A 474 -7.93 26.40 -1.74
N ARG A 475 -7.16 25.35 -1.41
CA ARG A 475 -6.00 24.91 -2.20
C ARG A 475 -6.22 23.57 -2.88
N GLU A 476 -7.05 22.72 -2.28
CA GLU A 476 -7.30 21.37 -2.74
C GLU A 476 -8.78 21.00 -2.61
N ILE A 477 -9.38 20.58 -3.73
CA ILE A 477 -10.74 20.04 -3.77
C ILE A 477 -10.67 18.62 -4.32
N ARG A 478 -11.27 17.67 -3.59
CA ARG A 478 -11.43 16.28 -4.01
C ARG A 478 -12.90 15.88 -3.91
N LEU A 479 -13.53 15.56 -5.03
CA LEU A 479 -14.93 15.15 -5.08
C LEU A 479 -15.05 13.77 -5.75
N LEU A 480 -15.70 12.82 -5.09
CA LEU A 480 -15.97 11.51 -5.67
C LEU A 480 -17.46 11.21 -5.61
N SER A 481 -18.07 10.87 -6.74
CA SER A 481 -19.46 10.42 -6.87
C SER A 481 -19.49 9.19 -7.76
N ARG A 482 -19.97 8.06 -7.23
CA ARG A 482 -20.00 6.80 -7.98
C ARG A 482 -21.21 6.64 -8.89
N SER A 483 -22.23 7.49 -8.74
CA SER A 483 -23.53 7.31 -9.39
C SER A 483 -23.98 8.50 -10.23
N ASP A 484 -23.37 9.68 -10.09
CA ASP A 484 -23.89 10.91 -10.72
C ASP A 484 -22.82 11.88 -11.25
N ASN A 485 -23.26 12.79 -12.13
CA ASN A 485 -22.52 13.99 -12.54
C ASN A 485 -22.71 15.13 -11.53
N MET A 486 -21.69 15.43 -10.73
CA MET A 486 -21.70 16.50 -9.73
C MET A 486 -21.10 17.83 -10.24
N THR A 487 -20.89 17.95 -11.56
CA THR A 487 -20.33 19.16 -12.16
C THR A 487 -21.15 20.43 -11.87
N PRO A 488 -22.50 20.42 -11.93
CA PRO A 488 -23.28 21.62 -11.59
C PRO A 488 -23.01 22.14 -10.17
N SER A 489 -22.91 21.24 -9.19
CA SER A 489 -22.57 21.54 -7.79
C SER A 489 -21.17 22.14 -7.68
N LEU A 490 -20.19 21.53 -8.36
CA LEU A 490 -18.79 22.01 -8.40
C LEU A 490 -18.69 23.39 -9.06
N LEU A 491 -19.34 23.60 -10.21
CA LEU A 491 -19.36 24.90 -10.89
C LEU A 491 -19.96 25.99 -10.00
N ARG A 492 -21.05 25.69 -9.28
CA ARG A 492 -21.65 26.64 -8.35
C ARG A 492 -20.69 26.99 -7.20
N LEU A 493 -20.04 25.98 -6.61
CA LEU A 493 -19.02 26.16 -5.57
C LEU A 493 -17.86 27.07 -6.05
N LEU A 494 -17.33 26.80 -7.25
CA LEU A 494 -16.23 27.57 -7.84
C LEU A 494 -16.66 29.00 -8.16
N ARG A 495 -17.88 29.21 -8.68
CA ARG A 495 -18.43 30.55 -8.92
C ARG A 495 -18.57 31.36 -7.64
N ASN A 496 -19.07 30.76 -6.57
CA ASN A 496 -19.20 31.43 -5.28
C ASN A 496 -17.83 31.79 -4.67
N SER A 497 -16.81 30.98 -4.97
CA SER A 497 -15.44 31.14 -4.44
C SER A 497 -14.50 31.84 -5.43
N SER A 498 -15.06 32.45 -6.49
CA SER A 498 -14.31 33.09 -7.56
C SER A 498 -13.74 34.45 -7.12
N PRO A 499 -12.51 34.82 -7.54
CA PRO A 499 -11.59 34.03 -8.37
C PRO A 499 -10.85 32.98 -7.52
N CYS A 500 -10.87 31.71 -7.94
CA CYS A 500 -10.24 30.58 -7.22
C CYS A 500 -8.70 30.56 -7.39
N LEU A 501 -8.03 31.66 -7.07
CA LEU A 501 -6.58 31.86 -7.27
C LEU A 501 -5.71 30.97 -6.38
N SER A 502 -6.24 30.56 -5.23
CA SER A 502 -5.56 29.69 -4.27
C SER A 502 -5.59 28.21 -4.67
N LEU A 503 -6.54 27.79 -5.52
CA LEU A 503 -6.76 26.39 -5.87
C LEU A 503 -5.59 25.86 -6.72
N LYS A 504 -4.88 24.85 -6.20
CA LYS A 504 -3.74 24.20 -6.86
C LYS A 504 -4.06 22.80 -7.35
N THR A 505 -4.95 22.11 -6.64
CA THR A 505 -5.26 20.70 -6.88
C THR A 505 -6.77 20.52 -6.97
N LEU A 506 -7.24 20.04 -8.11
CA LEU A 506 -8.64 19.70 -8.33
C LEU A 506 -8.71 18.25 -8.77
N VAL A 507 -9.37 17.42 -7.95
CA VAL A 507 -9.63 16.03 -8.27
C VAL A 507 -11.13 15.82 -8.24
N PHE A 508 -11.70 15.32 -9.33
CA PHE A 508 -13.09 14.89 -9.31
C PHE A 508 -13.31 13.59 -10.07
N ARG A 509 -14.10 12.70 -9.48
CA ARG A 509 -14.44 11.39 -10.07
C ARG A 509 -15.94 11.23 -10.02
N PHE A 510 -16.59 11.52 -11.13
CA PHE A 510 -18.03 11.40 -11.32
C PHE A 510 -18.34 10.21 -12.23
N TRP A 511 -19.61 9.79 -12.25
CA TRP A 511 -20.06 8.73 -13.17
C TRP A 511 -19.87 9.14 -14.63
N PHE A 512 -20.18 10.40 -14.94
CA PHE A 512 -19.96 11.04 -16.24
C PHE A 512 -19.81 12.55 -16.07
N ILE A 513 -19.36 13.22 -17.12
CA ILE A 513 -19.43 14.68 -17.29
C ILE A 513 -20.02 14.99 -18.66
N ASN A 514 -20.73 16.12 -18.76
CA ASN A 514 -21.32 16.56 -20.04
C ASN A 514 -20.30 17.32 -20.88
N GLU A 515 -20.60 17.49 -22.16
CA GLU A 515 -19.80 18.35 -23.03
C GLU A 515 -19.81 19.81 -22.55
N GLY A 516 -18.62 20.41 -22.42
CA GLY A 516 -18.41 21.79 -22.00
C GLY A 516 -18.28 21.96 -20.48
N ASP A 517 -18.55 20.91 -19.69
CA ASP A 517 -18.46 20.92 -18.23
C ASP A 517 -17.02 21.19 -17.76
N LEU A 518 -16.05 20.48 -18.35
CA LEU A 518 -14.64 20.64 -17.99
C LEU A 518 -14.14 22.03 -18.37
N THR A 519 -14.46 22.50 -19.58
CA THR A 519 -14.17 23.87 -20.01
C THR A 519 -14.64 24.91 -19.00
N ALA A 520 -15.90 24.80 -18.55
CA ALA A 520 -16.49 25.74 -17.60
C ALA A 520 -15.76 25.71 -16.24
N ILE A 521 -15.30 24.54 -15.79
CA ILE A 521 -14.51 24.38 -14.57
C ILE A 521 -13.13 25.05 -14.72
N LEU A 522 -12.45 24.83 -15.84
CA LEU A 522 -11.09 25.36 -16.08
C LEU A 522 -11.07 26.88 -16.18
N LYS A 523 -12.10 27.50 -16.76
CA LYS A 523 -12.27 28.97 -16.80
C LYS A 523 -12.31 29.60 -15.40
N LEU A 524 -12.81 28.88 -14.40
CA LEU A 524 -12.92 29.35 -13.01
C LEU A 524 -11.68 29.05 -12.16
N THR A 525 -10.72 28.28 -12.68
CA THR A 525 -9.59 27.75 -11.90
C THR A 525 -8.21 28.07 -12.51
N PRO A 526 -7.90 29.34 -12.82
CA PRO A 526 -6.73 29.72 -13.62
C PRO A 526 -5.37 29.40 -12.97
N SER A 527 -5.33 29.16 -11.66
CA SER A 527 -4.09 28.89 -10.92
C SER A 527 -3.81 27.41 -10.62
N LEU A 528 -4.57 26.51 -11.27
CA LEU A 528 -4.49 25.07 -11.10
C LEU A 528 -3.12 24.53 -11.54
N VAL A 529 -2.55 23.63 -10.74
CA VAL A 529 -1.26 22.96 -10.99
C VAL A 529 -1.46 21.47 -11.27
N HIS A 530 -2.46 20.87 -10.62
CA HIS A 530 -2.82 19.46 -10.78
C HIS A 530 -4.32 19.29 -11.01
N LEU A 531 -4.67 18.62 -12.11
CA LEU A 531 -6.02 18.22 -12.47
C LEU A 531 -6.09 16.70 -12.52
N SER A 532 -7.05 16.08 -11.84
CA SER A 532 -7.42 14.69 -12.06
C SER A 532 -8.93 14.59 -12.21
N CYS A 533 -9.42 14.12 -13.36
CA CYS A 533 -10.86 14.12 -13.63
C CYS A 533 -11.38 12.87 -14.34
N THR A 534 -12.68 12.62 -14.22
CA THR A 534 -13.39 11.69 -15.11
C THR A 534 -13.21 12.11 -16.57
N ALA A 535 -13.18 11.12 -17.45
CA ALA A 535 -13.12 11.22 -18.90
C ALA A 535 -13.93 12.41 -19.48
N PRO A 536 -13.25 13.39 -20.10
CA PRO A 536 -13.91 14.48 -20.80
C PRO A 536 -14.40 14.09 -22.20
N ALA A 537 -15.34 14.88 -22.72
CA ALA A 537 -15.71 14.86 -24.12
C ALA A 537 -14.56 15.36 -25.01
N THR A 538 -14.55 14.99 -26.29
CA THR A 538 -13.48 15.38 -27.24
C THR A 538 -13.26 16.89 -27.29
N SER A 539 -14.35 17.66 -27.28
CA SER A 539 -14.34 19.14 -27.31
C SER A 539 -13.77 19.79 -26.05
N ASP A 540 -13.73 19.06 -24.93
CA ASP A 540 -13.20 19.54 -23.64
C ASP A 540 -11.69 19.23 -23.45
N ILE A 541 -11.08 18.44 -24.35
CA ILE A 541 -9.66 18.05 -24.27
C ILE A 541 -8.75 19.15 -24.83
N ASP A 542 -9.24 19.97 -25.76
CA ASP A 542 -8.43 20.98 -26.44
C ASP A 542 -8.23 22.25 -25.59
N PHE A 543 -7.32 22.22 -24.62
CA PHE A 543 -7.05 23.36 -23.74
C PHE A 543 -6.54 24.63 -24.47
N VAL A 544 -6.17 24.53 -25.75
CA VAL A 544 -5.53 25.60 -26.51
C VAL A 544 -6.53 26.34 -27.41
N ASN A 545 -7.52 25.65 -27.97
CA ASN A 545 -8.53 26.29 -28.83
C ASN A 545 -9.83 26.69 -28.12
N ILE A 546 -9.96 26.40 -26.82
CA ILE A 546 -11.17 26.75 -26.07
C ILE A 546 -11.10 28.23 -25.63
N ALA A 547 -11.45 29.12 -26.57
CA ALA A 547 -11.49 30.59 -26.48
C ALA A 547 -10.10 31.28 -26.42
N ASP A 548 -10.02 32.55 -26.84
CA ASP A 548 -8.83 33.44 -26.92
C ASP A 548 -8.04 33.64 -25.59
N VAL A 549 -8.27 32.80 -24.58
CA VAL A 549 -7.67 32.88 -23.24
C VAL A 549 -6.97 31.55 -22.94
N THR A 550 -5.68 31.61 -22.60
CA THR A 550 -4.93 30.44 -22.13
C THR A 550 -5.58 29.87 -20.86
N LEU A 551 -6.27 28.74 -20.98
CA LEU A 551 -6.85 28.03 -19.84
C LEU A 551 -5.73 27.40 -19.00
N VAL A 552 -5.87 27.49 -17.68
CA VAL A 552 -4.98 26.87 -16.67
C VAL A 552 -3.48 26.95 -17.04
N PRO A 553 -2.91 28.17 -17.16
CA PRO A 553 -1.52 28.36 -17.59
C PRO A 553 -0.51 27.74 -16.64
N LYS A 554 -0.88 27.40 -15.40
CA LYS A 554 0.04 26.80 -14.40
C LYS A 554 -0.08 25.28 -14.30
N LEU A 555 -0.86 24.63 -15.16
CA LEU A 555 -1.10 23.19 -15.09
C LEU A 555 0.16 22.40 -15.48
N GLU A 556 0.67 21.62 -14.54
CA GLU A 556 1.87 20.79 -14.70
C GLU A 556 1.55 19.28 -14.69
N ARG A 557 0.40 18.88 -14.11
CA ARG A 557 -0.01 17.48 -14.00
C ARG A 557 -1.47 17.29 -14.34
N CYS A 558 -1.78 16.36 -15.25
CA CYS A 558 -3.13 16.06 -15.68
C CYS A 558 -3.36 14.54 -15.71
N ASP A 559 -4.40 14.07 -15.04
CA ASP A 559 -4.77 12.66 -15.02
C ASP A 559 -6.24 12.51 -15.44
N PHE A 560 -6.48 11.82 -16.55
CA PHE A 560 -7.83 11.52 -17.01
C PHE A 560 -8.19 10.07 -16.72
N ILE A 561 -9.40 9.84 -16.23
CA ILE A 561 -9.87 8.51 -15.81
C ILE A 561 -11.05 8.09 -16.66
N TRP A 562 -10.87 7.05 -17.48
CA TRP A 562 -11.93 6.46 -18.29
C TRP A 562 -12.51 5.20 -17.65
N PRO A 563 -13.85 5.04 -17.64
CA PRO A 563 -14.46 3.78 -17.25
C PRO A 563 -14.17 2.67 -18.27
N ASP A 564 -14.26 3.01 -19.56
CA ASP A 564 -14.26 2.09 -20.69
C ASP A 564 -13.27 2.52 -21.79
N GLU A 565 -13.44 2.01 -23.02
CA GLU A 565 -12.62 2.31 -24.18
C GLU A 565 -12.72 3.77 -24.65
N LEU A 566 -11.64 4.29 -25.25
CA LEU A 566 -11.65 5.62 -25.85
C LEU A 566 -12.50 5.62 -27.12
N SER A 567 -13.39 6.61 -27.31
CA SER A 567 -14.11 6.76 -28.59
C SER A 567 -13.16 7.14 -29.73
N ALA A 568 -13.60 6.99 -30.99
CA ALA A 568 -12.73 7.11 -32.18
C ALA A 568 -11.94 8.44 -32.25
N SER A 569 -12.55 9.56 -31.81
CA SER A 569 -11.98 10.91 -31.89
C SER A 569 -11.04 11.28 -30.73
N ILE A 570 -11.11 10.56 -29.61
CA ILE A 570 -10.41 10.93 -28.37
C ILE A 570 -8.88 10.80 -28.49
N PRO A 571 -8.29 9.71 -29.05
CA PRO A 571 -6.84 9.60 -29.20
C PRO A 571 -6.20 10.77 -29.97
N HIS A 572 -6.89 11.25 -31.02
CA HIS A 572 -6.42 12.38 -31.80
C HIS A 572 -6.42 13.68 -30.97
N ALA A 573 -7.49 13.95 -30.23
CA ALA A 573 -7.57 15.13 -29.36
C ALA A 573 -6.52 15.09 -28.24
N ILE A 574 -6.26 13.92 -27.64
CA ILE A 574 -5.21 13.76 -26.63
C ILE A 574 -3.82 14.03 -27.24
N ASN A 575 -3.54 13.53 -28.44
CA ASN A 575 -2.25 13.79 -29.09
C ASN A 575 -2.06 15.29 -29.42
N ILE A 576 -3.10 16.00 -29.84
CA ILE A 576 -3.06 17.46 -30.01
C ILE A 576 -2.76 18.17 -28.69
N LEU A 577 -3.40 17.73 -27.59
CA LEU A 577 -3.11 18.24 -26.25
C LEU A 577 -1.63 18.00 -25.87
N CYS A 578 -1.11 16.81 -26.13
CA CYS A 578 0.30 16.49 -25.87
C CYS A 578 1.25 17.38 -26.66
N ASP A 579 1.04 17.50 -27.97
CA ASP A 579 1.88 18.32 -28.85
C ASP A 579 1.87 19.79 -28.41
N SER A 580 0.74 20.29 -27.90
CA SER A 580 0.61 21.69 -27.51
C SER A 580 1.07 22.02 -26.09
N ARG A 581 0.88 21.11 -25.12
CA ARG A 581 1.17 21.37 -23.69
C ARG A 581 2.35 20.59 -23.14
N CYS A 582 2.60 19.37 -23.63
CA CYS A 582 3.75 18.56 -23.20
C CYS A 582 5.00 18.86 -24.03
N GLU A 583 4.84 19.25 -25.31
CA GLU A 583 5.94 19.55 -26.23
C GLU A 583 5.76 20.91 -26.94
N PRO A 584 5.55 22.00 -26.19
CA PRO A 584 5.26 23.30 -26.81
C PRO A 584 6.41 23.72 -27.73
N LEU A 585 6.06 24.15 -28.95
CA LEU A 585 7.02 24.70 -29.89
C LEU A 585 7.80 25.85 -29.22
N ILE A 586 9.13 25.83 -29.36
CA ILE A 586 10.07 26.78 -28.73
C ILE A 586 10.00 28.17 -29.40
N ILE A 587 8.81 28.75 -29.48
CA ILE A 587 8.57 30.05 -30.11
C ILE A 587 8.14 31.01 -29.00
N ASN A 588 9.13 31.72 -28.43
CA ASN A 588 8.96 32.76 -27.40
C ASN A 588 8.30 32.27 -26.09
N PRO A 589 8.34 33.00 -24.95
CA PRO A 589 7.82 32.45 -23.71
C PRO A 589 6.34 32.14 -23.87
N ALA A 590 6.01 30.85 -23.95
CA ALA A 590 4.63 30.39 -24.00
C ALA A 590 3.88 30.99 -22.78
N PRO A 591 2.64 31.45 -22.93
CA PRO A 591 1.89 32.06 -21.83
C PRO A 591 1.48 31.05 -20.73
N PHE A 592 2.03 29.83 -20.79
CA PHE A 592 1.74 28.71 -19.92
C PHE A 592 2.99 27.89 -19.59
N LEU A 593 2.94 27.21 -18.46
CA LEU A 593 3.87 26.16 -18.05
C LEU A 593 3.61 24.88 -18.84
N ARG A 594 4.70 24.16 -19.09
CA ARG A 594 4.67 22.83 -19.67
C ARG A 594 3.90 21.86 -18.79
N LEU A 595 3.08 21.02 -19.42
CA LEU A 595 2.47 19.86 -18.79
C LEU A 595 3.53 18.76 -18.66
N ASN A 596 4.07 18.60 -17.45
CA ASN A 596 5.17 17.68 -17.15
C ASN A 596 4.72 16.23 -17.06
N LYS A 597 3.47 16.00 -16.64
CA LYS A 597 2.90 14.66 -16.50
C LYS A 597 1.46 14.62 -17.01
N LEU A 598 1.21 13.72 -17.96
CA LEU A 598 -0.13 13.39 -18.45
C LEU A 598 -0.34 11.87 -18.33
N THR A 599 -1.40 11.48 -17.62
CA THR A 599 -1.77 10.07 -17.49
C THR A 599 -3.21 9.81 -17.90
N LEU A 600 -3.44 8.63 -18.48
CA LEU A 600 -4.76 8.09 -18.82
C LEU A 600 -4.96 6.80 -18.04
N SER A 601 -5.84 6.81 -17.05
CA SER A 601 -6.18 5.64 -16.23
C SER A 601 -7.50 5.02 -16.68
N PHE A 602 -7.58 3.69 -16.70
CA PHE A 602 -8.75 2.94 -17.12
C PHE A 602 -9.27 2.08 -15.96
N THR A 603 -10.53 2.23 -15.58
CA THR A 603 -11.07 1.46 -14.44
C THR A 603 -11.58 0.07 -14.84
N GLY A 604 -12.06 -0.11 -16.07
CA GLY A 604 -12.62 -1.38 -16.56
C GLY A 604 -11.71 -2.20 -17.49
N LEU A 605 -10.62 -1.64 -18.01
CA LEU A 605 -9.77 -2.31 -19.01
C LEU A 605 -8.59 -3.03 -18.38
N GLU A 606 -8.32 -4.26 -18.82
CA GLU A 606 -7.09 -5.01 -18.50
C GLU A 606 -6.50 -5.68 -19.74
N GLY A 607 -5.18 -5.87 -19.74
CA GLY A 607 -4.48 -6.70 -20.73
C GLY A 607 -4.61 -6.19 -22.17
N SER A 608 -5.23 -6.99 -23.04
CA SER A 608 -5.28 -6.78 -24.49
C SER A 608 -6.08 -5.54 -24.90
N LEU A 609 -7.12 -5.17 -24.15
CA LEU A 609 -7.91 -3.97 -24.46
C LEU A 609 -7.11 -2.69 -24.19
N LEU A 610 -6.32 -2.67 -23.12
CA LEU A 610 -5.42 -1.54 -22.84
C LEU A 610 -4.34 -1.39 -23.92
N GLN A 611 -3.83 -2.52 -24.42
CA GLN A 611 -2.90 -2.53 -25.57
C GLN A 611 -3.55 -1.95 -26.84
N GLN A 612 -4.82 -2.23 -27.11
CA GLN A 612 -5.52 -1.63 -28.25
C GLN A 612 -5.64 -0.11 -28.11
N GLN A 613 -5.88 0.41 -26.90
CA GLN A 613 -5.90 1.86 -26.67
C GLN A 613 -4.52 2.49 -26.87
N LEU A 614 -3.45 1.84 -26.37
CA LEU A 614 -2.08 2.27 -26.63
C LEU A 614 -1.78 2.33 -28.13
N ASN A 615 -2.15 1.30 -28.89
CA ASN A 615 -1.95 1.26 -30.34
C ASN A 615 -2.65 2.44 -31.03
N ARG A 616 -3.87 2.78 -30.60
CA ARG A 616 -4.62 3.91 -31.16
C ARG A 616 -3.99 5.25 -30.82
N LEU A 617 -3.43 5.42 -29.63
CA LEU A 617 -2.71 6.63 -29.23
C LEU A 617 -1.39 6.80 -29.99
N GLU A 618 -0.69 5.71 -30.25
CA GLU A 618 0.57 5.71 -31.03
C GLU A 618 0.36 5.68 -32.55
N GLY A 619 -0.88 5.54 -33.02
CA GLY A 619 -1.19 5.40 -34.45
C GLY A 619 -0.69 4.08 -35.06
N TRP A 620 -0.48 3.04 -34.25
CA TRP A 620 -0.04 1.73 -34.72
C TRP A 620 -1.20 0.95 -35.33
N HIS A 621 -1.07 0.62 -36.61
CA HIS A 621 -2.06 -0.17 -37.34
C HIS A 621 -1.71 -1.66 -37.28
N PRO A 622 -2.67 -2.55 -36.97
CA PRO A 622 -2.41 -3.99 -36.97
C PRO A 622 -2.01 -4.49 -38.36
N THR A 623 -0.84 -5.08 -38.47
CA THR A 623 -0.39 -5.87 -39.63
C THR A 623 -0.74 -7.35 -39.46
N VAL A 624 -0.62 -8.15 -40.53
CA VAL A 624 -0.75 -9.61 -40.47
C VAL A 624 0.22 -10.23 -39.45
N THR A 625 1.45 -9.71 -39.38
CA THR A 625 2.48 -10.14 -38.43
C THR A 625 2.08 -9.83 -36.99
N SER A 626 1.64 -8.60 -36.71
CA SER A 626 1.17 -8.20 -35.38
C SER A 626 -0.03 -9.02 -34.91
N TYR A 627 -0.95 -9.34 -35.83
CA TYR A 627 -2.15 -10.15 -35.54
C TYR A 627 -1.76 -11.59 -35.20
N THR A 628 -0.80 -12.15 -35.94
CA THR A 628 -0.24 -13.47 -35.68
C THR A 628 0.45 -13.53 -34.33
N LEU A 629 1.28 -12.53 -34.00
CA LEU A 629 1.94 -12.43 -32.69
C LEU A 629 0.92 -12.26 -31.56
N ASN A 630 -0.13 -11.47 -31.77
CA ASN A 630 -1.20 -11.30 -30.79
C ASN A 630 -1.97 -12.61 -30.56
N ALA A 631 -2.30 -13.35 -31.61
CA ALA A 631 -2.97 -14.65 -31.50
C ALA A 631 -2.11 -15.67 -30.72
N LEU A 632 -0.80 -15.69 -30.98
CA LEU A 632 0.15 -16.53 -30.22
C LEU A 632 0.28 -16.07 -28.76
N LYS A 633 0.24 -14.76 -28.50
CA LYS A 633 0.23 -14.19 -27.16
C LYS A 633 -1.01 -14.62 -26.37
N GLU A 634 -2.21 -14.50 -26.95
CA GLU A 634 -3.46 -14.92 -26.27
C GLU A 634 -3.42 -16.42 -25.96
N GLN A 635 -2.97 -17.27 -26.89
CA GLN A 635 -2.77 -18.70 -26.62
C GLN A 635 -1.74 -18.96 -25.51
N LEU A 636 -0.68 -18.16 -25.39
CA LEU A 636 0.25 -18.24 -24.26
C LEU A 636 -0.43 -17.83 -22.94
N LEU A 637 -1.23 -16.76 -22.94
CA LEU A 637 -1.90 -16.25 -21.75
C LEU A 637 -3.00 -17.19 -21.25
N GLU A 638 -3.76 -17.85 -22.14
CA GLU A 638 -4.71 -18.91 -21.79
C GLU A 638 -4.03 -20.05 -21.01
N ARG A 639 -2.79 -20.37 -21.36
CA ARG A 639 -1.98 -21.43 -20.72
C ARG A 639 -1.21 -20.92 -19.51
N LEU A 640 -0.97 -19.60 -19.44
CA LEU A 640 -0.22 -18.93 -18.39
C LEU A 640 -1.07 -17.81 -17.73
N PRO A 641 -2.27 -18.10 -17.20
CA PRO A 641 -3.18 -17.06 -16.69
C PRO A 641 -2.58 -16.30 -15.48
N THR A 642 -1.66 -16.94 -14.75
CA THR A 642 -0.89 -16.32 -13.65
C THR A 642 -0.01 -15.15 -14.11
N LEU A 643 0.26 -14.98 -15.41
CA LEU A 643 0.99 -13.82 -15.93
C LEU A 643 0.12 -12.55 -16.04
N LEU A 644 -1.22 -12.69 -16.00
CA LEU A 644 -2.17 -11.57 -16.04
C LEU A 644 -2.31 -10.87 -14.68
N TYR A 645 -2.20 -11.61 -13.57
CA TYR A 645 -2.39 -11.06 -12.22
C TYR A 645 -1.09 -10.52 -11.61
N LEU A 646 -0.86 -9.21 -11.75
CA LEU A 646 0.15 -8.47 -11.00
C LEU A 646 -0.30 -8.35 -9.53
N GLY A 647 -0.08 -9.39 -8.73
CA GLY A 647 -0.36 -9.32 -7.29
C GLY A 647 -0.29 -10.62 -6.48
N TYR A 648 -0.23 -11.80 -7.11
CA TYR A 648 -0.20 -13.06 -6.36
C TYR A 648 1.22 -13.64 -6.27
N ARG A 649 1.66 -13.92 -5.04
CA ARG A 649 2.91 -14.64 -4.75
C ARG A 649 2.56 -16.09 -4.39
N GLU A 650 3.26 -17.00 -5.06
CA GLU A 650 3.47 -18.41 -4.68
C GLU A 650 2.20 -19.20 -4.32
N GLU A 651 1.44 -19.57 -5.34
CA GLU A 651 1.07 -20.98 -5.44
C GLU A 651 1.97 -21.62 -6.49
N THR A 652 2.87 -22.48 -6.03
CA THR A 652 3.57 -23.45 -6.86
C THR A 652 2.54 -24.44 -7.38
N ASP A 653 1.74 -24.05 -8.37
CA ASP A 653 1.04 -25.03 -9.17
C ASP A 653 2.11 -25.85 -9.89
N ILE A 654 2.29 -27.09 -9.44
CA ILE A 654 3.12 -28.09 -10.10
C ILE A 654 2.44 -28.36 -11.45
N ARG A 655 2.78 -27.55 -12.45
CA ARG A 655 2.24 -27.69 -13.81
C ARG A 655 2.74 -29.01 -14.39
N SER A 656 1.85 -29.74 -15.05
CA SER A 656 2.20 -31.01 -15.69
C SER A 656 3.29 -30.82 -16.76
N LEU A 657 4.12 -31.84 -16.95
CA LEU A 657 5.18 -31.84 -17.97
C LEU A 657 4.63 -31.48 -19.37
N GLY A 658 3.41 -31.92 -19.67
CA GLY A 658 2.72 -31.65 -20.94
C GLY A 658 2.32 -30.19 -21.18
N GLU A 659 1.92 -29.44 -20.14
CA GLU A 659 1.63 -28.01 -20.29
C GLU A 659 2.91 -27.20 -20.53
N ASN A 660 4.03 -27.59 -19.92
CA ASN A 660 5.33 -26.96 -20.17
C ASN A 660 5.82 -27.17 -21.62
N GLU A 661 5.56 -28.34 -22.20
CA GLU A 661 5.90 -28.64 -23.60
C GLU A 661 5.04 -27.85 -24.58
N LYS A 662 3.75 -27.65 -24.28
CA LYS A 662 2.86 -26.79 -25.09
C LYS A 662 3.32 -25.34 -25.09
N VAL A 663 3.71 -24.80 -23.94
CA VAL A 663 4.29 -23.44 -23.85
C VAL A 663 5.60 -23.36 -24.64
N ALA A 664 6.45 -24.39 -24.59
CA ALA A 664 7.69 -24.46 -25.39
C ALA A 664 7.40 -24.43 -26.90
N LYS A 665 6.36 -25.16 -27.36
CA LYS A 665 5.92 -25.15 -28.77
C LYS A 665 5.44 -23.76 -29.20
N LEU A 666 4.65 -23.08 -28.37
CA LEU A 666 4.18 -21.71 -28.66
C LEU A 666 5.35 -20.72 -28.72
N LEU A 667 6.31 -20.80 -27.78
CA LEU A 667 7.52 -19.97 -27.82
C LEU A 667 8.38 -20.27 -29.06
N ALA A 668 8.49 -21.53 -29.47
CA ALA A 668 9.20 -21.90 -30.69
C ALA A 668 8.50 -21.33 -31.94
N LEU A 669 7.17 -21.37 -32.00
CA LEU A 669 6.39 -20.74 -33.07
C LEU A 669 6.62 -19.22 -33.11
N ILE A 670 6.56 -18.54 -31.97
CA ILE A 670 6.86 -17.11 -31.87
C ILE A 670 8.26 -16.80 -32.41
N ASN A 671 9.26 -17.63 -32.08
CA ASN A 671 10.62 -17.46 -32.57
C ASN A 671 10.75 -17.62 -34.09
N THR A 672 9.85 -18.38 -34.74
CA THR A 672 9.84 -18.56 -36.20
C THR A 672 9.13 -17.44 -36.97
N VAL A 673 8.35 -16.58 -36.28
CA VAL A 673 7.67 -15.46 -36.93
C VAL A 673 8.73 -14.47 -37.45
N MET A 674 8.64 -14.17 -38.75
CA MET A 674 9.45 -13.15 -39.39
C MET A 674 8.87 -11.77 -39.04
N VAL A 675 9.64 -10.99 -38.29
CA VAL A 675 9.28 -9.65 -37.87
C VAL A 675 10.24 -8.68 -38.54
N ASN A 676 9.70 -7.75 -39.33
CA ASN A 676 10.49 -6.77 -40.08
C ASN A 676 10.47 -5.39 -39.42
N GLU A 677 9.42 -5.08 -38.66
CA GLU A 677 9.26 -3.79 -37.98
C GLU A 677 9.03 -3.97 -36.48
N ALA A 678 9.64 -3.09 -35.67
CA ALA A 678 9.44 -3.11 -34.22
C ALA A 678 7.97 -2.88 -33.81
N MET A 679 7.22 -2.15 -34.65
CA MET A 679 5.79 -1.86 -34.43
C MET A 679 4.94 -3.14 -34.33
N ASP A 680 5.27 -4.20 -35.08
CA ASP A 680 4.56 -5.48 -35.01
C ASP A 680 4.68 -6.15 -33.63
N ILE A 681 5.83 -5.97 -32.99
CA ILE A 681 6.11 -6.48 -31.65
C ILE A 681 5.37 -5.66 -30.60
N TYR A 682 5.40 -4.33 -30.74
CA TYR A 682 4.75 -3.43 -29.78
C TYR A 682 3.24 -3.53 -29.83
N SER A 683 2.66 -3.47 -31.03
CA SER A 683 1.22 -3.50 -31.23
C SER A 683 0.56 -4.80 -30.76
N SER A 684 1.29 -5.91 -30.81
CA SER A 684 0.82 -7.21 -30.30
C SER A 684 0.92 -7.32 -28.77
N GLY A 685 1.77 -6.53 -28.10
CA GLY A 685 2.03 -6.60 -26.66
C GLY A 685 2.77 -7.87 -26.20
N ILE A 686 3.24 -8.71 -27.15
CA ILE A 686 3.90 -10.00 -26.85
C ILE A 686 5.19 -9.82 -26.02
N ILE A 687 5.88 -8.69 -26.19
CA ILE A 687 7.13 -8.37 -25.49
C ILE A 687 6.97 -8.36 -23.97
N LEU A 688 5.83 -7.89 -23.45
CA LEU A 688 5.53 -7.86 -22.03
C LEU A 688 5.37 -9.27 -21.44
N VAL A 689 4.75 -10.17 -22.22
CA VAL A 689 4.54 -11.57 -21.81
C VAL A 689 5.88 -12.33 -21.80
N LEU A 690 6.70 -12.13 -22.84
CA LEU A 690 8.02 -12.74 -22.94
C LEU A 690 8.94 -12.27 -21.80
N ASP A 691 8.92 -10.99 -21.46
CA ASP A 691 9.73 -10.45 -20.35
C ASP A 691 9.31 -11.02 -19.01
N LYS A 692 8.00 -11.14 -18.74
CA LYS A 692 7.52 -11.81 -17.52
C LYS A 692 7.94 -13.29 -17.46
N ILE A 693 7.92 -14.01 -18.59
CA ILE A 693 8.42 -15.39 -18.64
C ILE A 693 9.94 -15.42 -18.36
N ALA A 694 10.70 -14.49 -18.93
CA ALA A 694 12.15 -14.40 -18.76
C ALA A 694 12.60 -14.02 -17.33
N THR A 695 11.77 -13.29 -16.59
CA THR A 695 12.07 -12.75 -15.26
C THR A 695 11.41 -13.50 -14.11
N SER A 696 10.35 -14.27 -14.36
CA SER A 696 9.67 -15.07 -13.34
C SER A 696 10.50 -16.26 -12.86
N GLN A 697 10.24 -16.74 -11.63
CA GLN A 697 10.75 -18.03 -11.12
C GLN A 697 9.98 -19.20 -11.74
N TYR A 698 9.80 -19.18 -13.07
CA TYR A 698 9.10 -20.23 -13.79
C TYR A 698 9.89 -21.55 -13.66
N PRO A 699 9.26 -22.68 -13.30
CA PRO A 699 9.97 -23.92 -12.98
C PRO A 699 10.70 -24.55 -14.19
N SER A 700 10.30 -24.20 -15.42
CA SER A 700 11.00 -24.64 -16.64
C SER A 700 12.11 -23.68 -17.03
N THR A 701 13.36 -24.02 -16.67
CA THR A 701 14.56 -23.30 -17.11
C THR A 701 14.68 -23.20 -18.63
N LYS A 702 14.14 -24.16 -19.39
CA LYS A 702 14.15 -24.17 -20.86
C LYS A 702 13.23 -23.10 -21.47
N ASN A 703 12.02 -22.91 -20.93
CA ASN A 703 11.09 -21.90 -21.44
C ASN A 703 11.58 -20.48 -21.11
N VAL A 704 12.17 -20.29 -19.93
CA VAL A 704 12.84 -19.04 -19.53
C VAL A 704 13.99 -18.71 -20.49
N ALA A 705 14.84 -19.70 -20.81
CA ALA A 705 15.94 -19.51 -21.74
C ALA A 705 15.45 -19.15 -23.14
N LEU A 706 14.42 -19.85 -23.65
CA LEU A 706 13.86 -19.58 -24.98
C LEU A 706 13.22 -18.19 -25.07
N ALA A 707 12.48 -17.76 -24.04
CA ALA A 707 11.93 -16.40 -23.98
C ALA A 707 13.04 -15.33 -23.99
N LYS A 708 14.14 -15.54 -23.25
CA LYS A 708 15.32 -14.65 -23.30
C LYS A 708 15.95 -14.61 -24.69
N THR A 709 16.08 -15.75 -25.36
CA THR A 709 16.61 -15.81 -26.73
C THR A 709 15.74 -15.01 -27.71
N ILE A 710 14.41 -15.09 -27.60
CA ILE A 710 13.50 -14.31 -28.45
C ILE A 710 13.64 -12.81 -28.18
N LEU A 711 13.73 -12.42 -26.90
CA LEU A 711 13.93 -11.02 -26.53
C LEU A 711 15.26 -10.47 -27.06
N GLU A 712 16.36 -11.23 -26.94
CA GLU A 712 17.66 -10.83 -27.49
C GLU A 712 17.65 -10.78 -29.02
N LYS A 713 16.90 -11.66 -29.70
CA LYS A 713 16.71 -11.61 -31.17
C LYS A 713 16.04 -10.30 -31.62
N TRP A 714 15.05 -9.82 -30.87
CA TRP A 714 14.29 -8.61 -31.21
C TRP A 714 14.89 -7.32 -30.66
N LYS A 715 15.80 -7.42 -29.69
CA LYS A 715 16.44 -6.29 -29.02
C LYS A 715 16.99 -5.22 -29.98
N PRO A 716 17.72 -5.55 -31.07
CA PRO A 716 18.24 -4.53 -31.98
C PRO A 716 17.15 -3.70 -32.66
N MET A 717 15.95 -4.27 -32.84
CA MET A 717 14.81 -3.57 -33.44
C MET A 717 14.05 -2.76 -32.40
N THR A 718 13.86 -3.31 -31.19
CA THR A 718 13.05 -2.68 -30.15
C THR A 718 13.82 -1.59 -29.39
N GLU A 719 15.12 -1.75 -29.19
CA GLU A 719 15.95 -0.77 -28.48
C GLU A 719 16.66 0.20 -29.45
N ASP A 720 16.23 0.25 -30.72
CA ASP A 720 16.71 1.22 -31.69
C ASP A 720 16.35 2.66 -31.23
N PRO A 721 17.35 3.55 -31.02
CA PRO A 721 17.12 4.91 -30.56
C PRO A 721 16.12 5.70 -31.42
N GLU A 722 16.12 5.50 -32.74
CA GLU A 722 15.19 6.18 -33.67
C GLU A 722 13.73 5.77 -33.43
N ASN A 723 13.49 4.49 -33.15
CA ASN A 723 12.16 3.98 -32.82
C ASN A 723 11.71 4.44 -31.43
N LEU A 724 12.62 4.49 -30.46
CA LEU A 724 12.33 4.96 -29.11
C LEU A 724 12.00 6.46 -29.07
N LEU A 725 12.64 7.27 -29.93
CA LEU A 725 12.31 8.70 -30.07
C LEU A 725 10.87 8.93 -30.56
N ARG A 726 10.32 8.02 -31.36
CA ARG A 726 8.95 8.15 -31.90
C ARG A 726 7.86 7.71 -30.92
N ARG A 727 8.21 6.92 -29.91
CA ARG A 727 7.24 6.38 -28.93
C ARG A 727 6.77 7.46 -27.99
N ARG A 728 5.47 7.70 -27.87
CA ARG A 728 4.90 8.81 -27.07
C ARG A 728 4.23 8.34 -25.79
N TRP A 729 3.93 7.05 -25.67
CA TRP A 729 3.15 6.47 -24.60
C TRP A 729 3.82 5.21 -24.05
N ALA A 730 3.73 5.04 -22.73
CA ALA A 730 4.15 3.83 -22.05
C ALA A 730 3.16 3.41 -20.97
N TYR A 731 3.24 2.16 -20.55
CA TYR A 731 2.50 1.67 -19.41
C TYR A 731 3.00 2.32 -18.12
N HIS A 732 2.09 2.64 -17.21
CA HIS A 732 2.36 3.01 -15.83
C HIS A 732 1.52 2.09 -14.94
N GLY A 733 2.10 1.02 -14.43
CA GLY A 733 1.32 -0.07 -13.81
C GLY A 733 0.45 -0.81 -14.83
N TYR A 734 -0.70 -1.35 -14.38
CA TYR A 734 -1.52 -2.31 -15.16
C TYR A 734 -2.76 -1.70 -15.83
N ARG A 735 -3.11 -0.47 -15.47
CA ARG A 735 -4.35 0.21 -15.89
C ARG A 735 -4.13 1.66 -16.31
N THR A 736 -2.88 2.12 -16.39
CA THR A 736 -2.57 3.51 -16.72
C THR A 736 -1.57 3.57 -17.86
N LEU A 737 -1.77 4.54 -18.74
CA LEU A 737 -0.83 4.95 -19.77
C LEU A 737 -0.29 6.33 -19.41
N GLU A 738 1.02 6.51 -19.51
CA GLU A 738 1.73 7.77 -19.25
C GLU A 738 2.33 8.28 -20.55
N TYR A 739 2.12 9.58 -20.81
CA TYR A 739 2.77 10.25 -21.93
C TYR A 739 4.24 10.50 -21.59
N ILE A 740 5.13 10.19 -22.53
CA ILE A 740 6.56 10.39 -22.40
C ILE A 740 6.96 11.54 -23.35
N PRO A 741 7.38 12.71 -22.84
CA PRO A 741 7.85 13.79 -23.69
C PRO A 741 9.19 13.49 -24.37
N ILE A 742 9.46 14.10 -25.52
CA ILE A 742 10.64 13.84 -26.39
C ILE A 742 12.00 14.01 -25.69
N ASP A 743 12.09 14.89 -24.71
CA ASP A 743 13.29 15.18 -23.93
C ASP A 743 13.35 14.39 -22.60
N SER A 744 12.43 13.44 -22.39
CA SER A 744 12.41 12.62 -21.19
C SER A 744 13.67 11.76 -21.07
N GLU A 745 14.32 11.80 -19.90
CA GLU A 745 15.46 10.94 -19.57
C GLU A 745 15.11 9.44 -19.71
N LEU A 746 13.83 9.06 -19.60
CA LEU A 746 13.38 7.68 -19.82
C LEU A 746 13.75 7.16 -21.23
N ARG A 747 13.85 8.06 -22.22
CA ARG A 747 14.20 7.70 -23.61
C ARG A 747 15.67 7.35 -23.79
N THR A 748 16.54 7.84 -22.91
CA THR A 748 18.00 7.69 -23.03
C THR A 748 18.58 6.74 -21.98
N THR A 749 18.03 6.76 -20.77
CA THR A 749 18.56 6.03 -19.61
C THR A 749 17.96 4.64 -19.43
N SER A 750 16.70 4.43 -19.85
CA SER A 750 15.99 3.17 -19.64
C SER A 750 14.99 2.84 -20.76
N PRO A 751 15.49 2.43 -21.95
CA PRO A 751 14.65 1.93 -23.05
C PRO A 751 13.65 0.87 -22.61
N THR A 752 14.05 0.04 -21.64
CA THR A 752 13.20 -1.02 -21.07
C THR A 752 12.00 -0.46 -20.33
N ASP A 753 12.08 0.69 -19.64
CA ASP A 753 10.92 1.24 -18.92
C ASP A 753 9.90 1.84 -19.87
N ILE A 754 10.34 2.40 -20.99
CA ILE A 754 9.43 2.83 -22.07
C ILE A 754 8.71 1.63 -22.67
N ILE A 755 9.44 0.54 -22.92
CA ILE A 755 8.92 -0.66 -23.57
C ILE A 755 8.02 -1.46 -22.64
N ARG A 756 8.43 -1.61 -21.37
CA ARG A 756 7.88 -2.57 -20.40
C ARG A 756 7.00 -1.93 -19.34
N GLY A 757 7.00 -0.60 -19.27
CA GLY A 757 6.24 0.21 -18.34
C GLY A 757 7.12 0.87 -17.28
N VAL A 758 6.79 2.12 -16.97
CA VAL A 758 7.44 2.89 -15.90
C VAL A 758 7.08 2.24 -14.57
N ALA A 759 8.10 1.97 -13.75
CA ALA A 759 7.89 1.40 -12.43
C ALA A 759 6.95 2.30 -11.62
N ASP A 760 5.91 1.70 -11.02
CA ASP A 760 5.00 2.40 -10.11
C ASP A 760 5.81 3.10 -9.01
N GLU A 761 6.00 4.42 -9.14
CA GLU A 761 5.98 5.27 -7.97
C GLU A 761 4.57 5.16 -7.44
N GLN A 762 4.30 4.14 -6.62
CA GLN A 762 2.99 3.85 -6.05
C GLN A 762 2.29 5.15 -5.63
N ILE A 763 1.45 5.69 -6.52
CA ILE A 763 0.31 6.47 -6.10
C ILE A 763 -0.50 5.43 -5.36
N ASN A 764 -0.54 5.51 -4.03
CA ASN A 764 -1.31 4.63 -3.16
C ASN A 764 -2.81 4.74 -3.52
N TRP A 765 -3.21 4.15 -4.64
CA TRP A 765 -4.59 3.93 -5.02
C TRP A 765 -5.22 2.81 -4.16
N PHE A 766 -4.39 2.07 -3.41
CA PHE A 766 -4.77 0.91 -2.62
C PHE A 766 -5.02 1.14 -1.12
N ASP A 767 -4.88 2.38 -0.60
CA ASP A 767 -5.44 2.70 0.72
C ASP A 767 -6.96 2.97 0.65
N PHE A 768 -7.54 3.11 -0.56
CA PHE A 768 -8.94 3.44 -0.75
C PHE A 768 -9.90 2.25 -0.92
N GLU A 769 -9.44 1.09 -1.38
CA GLU A 769 -10.29 -0.12 -1.50
C GLU A 769 -10.18 -1.08 -0.31
N ARG A 770 -9.15 -0.96 0.54
CA ARG A 770 -8.94 -1.87 1.68
C ARG A 770 -9.83 -1.61 2.91
N ILE A 771 -10.77 -0.67 2.85
CA ILE A 771 -11.76 -0.44 3.92
C ILE A 771 -13.10 -1.17 3.65
N GLN A 772 -13.30 -1.83 2.49
CA GLN A 772 -14.62 -2.36 2.12
C GLN A 772 -14.79 -3.88 2.01
N VAL A 773 -13.83 -4.69 2.46
CA VAL A 773 -14.02 -6.16 2.56
C VAL A 773 -13.74 -6.63 3.98
N GLY A 774 -14.67 -6.32 4.88
CA GLY A 774 -14.62 -6.73 6.28
C GLY A 774 -15.87 -6.39 7.10
N SER A 775 -16.96 -5.97 6.45
CA SER A 775 -18.28 -5.82 7.07
C SER A 775 -19.35 -6.41 6.15
N LEU A 776 -19.30 -7.72 6.00
CA LEU A 776 -20.48 -8.57 5.80
C LEU A 776 -20.53 -9.53 6.98
#